data_AF-A0A2J6SB73-F1
#
_entry.id   AF-A0A2J6SB73-F1
#
_cell.length_a   1.000
_cell.length_b   1.000
_cell.length_c   1.000
_cell.angle_alpha   90.00
_cell.angle_beta   90.00
_cell.angle_gamma   90.00
#
_symmetry.space_group_name_H-M   'P 1'
#
loop_
_entity.id
_entity.type
_entity.pdbx_description
1 polymer ?
#
loop_
_entity_poly.entity_id
_entity_poly.type
_entity_poly.pdbx_seq_one_letter_code
_entity_poly.pdbx_strand_id
1 'polypeptide(L)'
;MDNAFSKFANLEVNTWAANGDSVSRDLLVRVSGSLCSRIAHHAHQPSFTTLRPHNGETADETNPCIAMIMGNAFEKNHSLLYDHLLRRDEKSEGLQNYPEDVVKCHEAFIQTVRESMEAKVEVVYGAAVRERMLQKQGYKFDLFPLWGDYDDIYITLDRESNYSNAQQGHRYRRIIVFVAHPQRFFYPKPEECARQDKLLAVAAKIAGVNFIERYYNNQKWRTIVPFNFSSVVKNKFYGILEQPQSDGDSGNASGWVPMTSMSKLTLADASTSQVIGGYKDFVFDDGKPPFSVQELRKILPVVVATETEHNYHLHKWENLADFPEIVGAWLRRQGQTLFKGRLIKGPVDIMLVYRQLGTMEGPPGENLSLAEMIYGLIKMQARMIEKLPISSLDDLIYYRLRPFDVIGAICYNCRQPMSQDTEARWAVMRLGHYVIRRRRCNSGICQGKCRAGIPRDSSIPFVWGSRPDLSAQISRRIREDWRETIRDPKDCEGKLSQPVESWCIICKENTQLLGDRTRYLEEVPRWTIGGPPKYVERRPMCLNCQSEGRPGTARFVPVDATIPSIYKKKLTSIEKTFGGLEKDVKAEILGVERTSSKNPRAPAGPRPSRAQALANKSKTLEANALSMLQNSSTAVEEEQNRIALSNIANASAFDSCLTISPCHGNLVNEVAPTLKRPLTNMPHWSSIGGASKRPLESTSGLSFLPETKSKVKQQRIA
;
A
#
# COMPACT_ATOMS: atom_id res chain seq x y z
N MET A 1 20.01 -28.69 0.89
CA MET A 1 18.84 -27.78 0.96
C MET A 1 17.60 -28.51 1.45
N ASP A 2 17.23 -29.65 0.84
CA ASP A 2 15.99 -30.38 1.16
C ASP A 2 15.81 -30.72 2.64
N ASN A 3 16.85 -31.25 3.30
CA ASN A 3 16.78 -31.55 4.74
C ASN A 3 16.50 -30.28 5.58
N ALA A 4 17.13 -29.14 5.25
CA ALA A 4 16.88 -27.88 5.94
C ALA A 4 15.43 -27.41 5.72
N PHE A 5 14.90 -27.56 4.50
CA PHE A 5 13.51 -27.21 4.21
C PHE A 5 12.52 -28.12 4.94
N SER A 6 12.78 -29.44 5.00
CA SER A 6 11.93 -30.36 5.78
C SER A 6 11.89 -30.02 7.27
N LYS A 7 13.04 -29.62 7.86
CA LYS A 7 13.09 -29.14 9.24
C LYS A 7 12.29 -27.86 9.43
N PHE A 8 12.47 -26.89 8.52
CA PHE A 8 11.69 -25.66 8.51
C PHE A 8 10.19 -25.93 8.41
N ALA A 9 9.76 -26.81 7.49
CA ALA A 9 8.35 -27.14 7.28
C ALA A 9 7.71 -27.79 8.52
N ASN A 10 8.44 -28.64 9.25
CA ASN A 10 7.98 -29.18 10.52
C ASN A 10 7.85 -28.07 11.58
N LEU A 11 8.86 -27.21 11.71
CA LEU A 11 8.88 -26.13 12.70
C LEU A 11 7.76 -25.13 12.47
N GLU A 12 7.54 -24.72 11.23
CA GLU A 12 6.53 -23.73 10.86
C GLU A 12 5.11 -24.22 11.14
N VAL A 13 4.78 -25.46 10.77
CA VAL A 13 3.47 -26.07 11.07
C VAL A 13 3.22 -26.13 12.58
N ASN A 14 4.25 -26.51 13.35
CA ASN A 14 4.15 -26.55 14.81
C ASN A 14 4.00 -25.14 15.42
N THR A 15 4.62 -24.12 14.81
CA THR A 15 4.52 -22.73 15.27
C THR A 15 3.13 -22.18 15.04
N TRP A 16 2.49 -22.50 13.91
CA TRP A 16 1.07 -22.18 13.71
C TRP A 16 0.16 -22.88 14.71
N ALA A 17 0.37 -24.18 14.94
CA ALA A 17 -0.42 -24.94 15.92
C ALA A 17 -0.31 -24.32 17.33
N ALA A 18 0.88 -23.84 17.72
CA ALA A 18 1.08 -23.13 18.98
C ALA A 18 0.36 -21.76 19.05
N ASN A 19 0.09 -21.14 17.91
CA ASN A 19 -0.70 -19.90 17.80
C ASN A 19 -2.21 -20.16 17.66
N GLY A 20 -2.66 -21.43 17.71
CA GLY A 20 -4.07 -21.81 17.66
C GLY A 20 -4.61 -22.11 16.25
N ASP A 21 -3.75 -22.08 15.22
CA ASP A 21 -4.14 -22.32 13.84
C ASP A 21 -3.56 -23.65 13.33
N SER A 22 -4.36 -24.39 12.55
CA SER A 22 -3.90 -25.59 11.83
C SER A 22 -3.71 -25.26 10.35
N VAL A 23 -2.49 -25.50 9.84
CA VAL A 23 -2.13 -25.19 8.45
C VAL A 23 -1.57 -26.42 7.73
N SER A 24 -1.88 -26.55 6.43
CA SER A 24 -1.36 -27.65 5.61
C SER A 24 0.08 -27.42 5.20
N ARG A 25 0.90 -28.47 5.22
CA ARG A 25 2.27 -28.46 4.70
C ARG A 25 2.32 -28.31 3.18
N ASP A 26 1.29 -28.74 2.46
CA ASP A 26 1.27 -28.80 0.98
C ASP A 26 1.23 -27.41 0.31
N LEU A 27 1.06 -26.37 1.12
CA LEU A 27 1.09 -24.97 0.69
C LEU A 27 2.45 -24.31 0.89
N LEU A 28 3.41 -25.01 1.51
CA LEU A 28 4.78 -24.54 1.60
C LEU A 28 5.49 -24.74 0.25
N VAL A 29 6.25 -23.73 -0.17
CA VAL A 29 7.07 -23.80 -1.37
C VAL A 29 8.55 -23.81 -1.03
N ARG A 30 9.31 -24.58 -1.80
CA ARG A 30 10.76 -24.66 -1.67
C ARG A 30 11.47 -23.62 -2.53
N VAL A 31 12.64 -23.23 -2.07
CA VAL A 31 13.63 -22.48 -2.86
C VAL A 31 13.90 -23.23 -4.17
N SER A 32 13.89 -22.49 -5.27
CA SER A 32 14.07 -23.04 -6.62
C SER A 32 15.42 -22.63 -7.19
N GLY A 33 16.07 -23.54 -7.94
CA GLY A 33 17.36 -23.29 -8.57
C GLY A 33 18.57 -23.71 -7.72
N SER A 34 19.78 -23.42 -8.22
CA SER A 34 21.04 -23.86 -7.60
C SER A 34 21.54 -22.83 -6.58
N LEU A 35 22.06 -23.29 -5.44
CA LEU A 35 22.77 -22.42 -4.50
C LEU A 35 24.08 -21.86 -5.07
N CYS A 36 24.64 -22.52 -6.09
CA CYS A 36 25.85 -22.05 -6.80
C CYS A 36 25.52 -21.01 -7.90
N SER A 37 24.26 -20.57 -7.99
CA SER A 37 23.83 -19.55 -8.95
C SER A 37 24.55 -18.24 -8.70
N ARG A 38 24.87 -17.50 -9.78
CA ARG A 38 25.53 -16.17 -9.66
C ARG A 38 24.58 -15.08 -9.20
N ILE A 39 23.28 -15.25 -9.50
CA ILE A 39 22.21 -14.33 -9.15
C ILE A 39 21.12 -15.05 -8.36
N ALA A 40 20.57 -14.34 -7.37
CA ALA A 40 19.41 -14.76 -6.60
C ALA A 40 18.27 -13.75 -6.78
N HIS A 41 17.04 -14.25 -6.79
CA HIS A 41 15.81 -13.47 -6.84
C HIS A 41 15.03 -13.73 -5.55
N HIS A 42 14.79 -12.68 -4.79
CA HIS A 42 14.12 -12.71 -3.50
C HIS A 42 12.77 -12.02 -3.60
N ALA A 43 11.71 -12.81 -3.71
CA ALA A 43 10.33 -12.36 -3.80
C ALA A 43 9.68 -12.24 -2.40
N HIS A 44 8.45 -11.72 -2.35
CA HIS A 44 7.77 -11.44 -1.08
C HIS A 44 7.10 -12.69 -0.50
N GLN A 45 6.12 -13.23 -1.21
CA GLN A 45 5.32 -14.36 -0.77
C GLN A 45 4.71 -15.06 -1.99
N PRO A 46 4.61 -16.40 -1.97
CA PRO A 46 3.89 -17.18 -2.95
C PRO A 46 2.41 -16.80 -3.00
N SER A 47 1.89 -16.55 -4.20
CA SER A 47 0.46 -16.29 -4.37
C SER A 47 -0.32 -17.58 -4.63
N PHE A 48 -1.56 -17.63 -4.13
CA PHE A 48 -2.59 -18.58 -4.58
C PHE A 48 -3.09 -18.31 -6.00
N THR A 49 -2.69 -17.19 -6.61
CA THR A 49 -2.99 -16.89 -8.01
C THR A 49 -2.03 -17.65 -8.92
N THR A 50 -2.20 -18.97 -8.97
CA THR A 50 -1.39 -19.95 -9.71
C THR A 50 -2.29 -21.10 -10.17
N LEU A 51 -1.93 -21.77 -11.25
CA LEU A 51 -2.62 -22.98 -11.72
C LEU A 51 -2.21 -24.24 -10.93
N ARG A 52 -1.14 -24.16 -10.12
CA ARG A 52 -0.56 -25.32 -9.43
C ARG A 52 -0.33 -25.05 -7.94
N PRO A 53 -1.37 -24.78 -7.13
CA PRO A 53 -1.26 -24.36 -5.73
C PRO A 53 -0.41 -25.28 -4.85
N HIS A 54 -0.30 -26.57 -5.15
CA HIS A 54 0.39 -27.59 -4.34
C HIS A 54 1.67 -28.14 -4.98
N ASN A 55 2.25 -27.48 -5.99
CA ASN A 55 3.50 -27.97 -6.60
C ASN A 55 4.72 -27.87 -5.68
N GLY A 56 4.62 -27.14 -4.58
CA GLY A 56 5.71 -26.95 -3.62
C GLY A 56 6.92 -26.20 -4.18
N GLU A 57 6.79 -25.45 -5.28
CA GLU A 57 7.91 -24.75 -5.92
C GLU A 57 7.67 -23.24 -6.00
N THR A 58 8.70 -22.45 -5.69
CA THR A 58 8.68 -21.00 -5.90
C THR A 58 8.74 -20.63 -7.38
N ALA A 59 9.56 -21.31 -8.21
CA ALA A 59 9.70 -21.05 -9.65
C ALA A 59 8.52 -21.60 -10.48
N ASP A 60 7.31 -21.21 -10.08
CA ASP A 60 6.05 -21.58 -10.69
C ASP A 60 5.67 -20.59 -11.81
N GLU A 61 5.94 -20.96 -13.06
CA GLU A 61 5.61 -20.16 -14.24
C GLU A 61 4.10 -19.89 -14.41
N THR A 62 3.25 -20.66 -13.72
CA THR A 62 1.80 -20.43 -13.76
C THR A 62 1.36 -19.32 -12.80
N ASN A 63 2.25 -18.87 -11.91
CA ASN A 63 2.08 -17.65 -11.13
C ASN A 63 2.52 -16.43 -11.97
N PRO A 64 1.62 -15.46 -12.24
CA PRO A 64 1.93 -14.31 -13.10
C PRO A 64 3.13 -13.45 -12.66
N CYS A 65 3.32 -13.25 -11.35
CA CYS A 65 4.44 -12.45 -10.85
C CYS A 65 5.76 -13.19 -11.03
N ILE A 66 5.76 -14.50 -10.77
CA ILE A 66 6.94 -15.35 -10.97
C ILE A 66 7.25 -15.50 -12.45
N ALA A 67 6.25 -15.68 -13.31
CA ALA A 67 6.43 -15.68 -14.77
C ALA A 67 7.12 -14.39 -15.25
N MET A 68 6.73 -13.22 -14.74
CA MET A 68 7.41 -11.96 -15.06
C MET A 68 8.89 -11.97 -14.67
N ILE A 69 9.23 -12.52 -13.50
CA ILE A 69 10.62 -12.66 -13.02
C ILE A 69 11.37 -13.65 -13.93
N MET A 70 10.79 -14.83 -14.17
CA MET A 70 11.39 -15.89 -14.98
C MET A 70 11.63 -15.46 -16.44
N GLY A 71 10.84 -14.52 -16.96
CA GLY A 71 11.03 -13.99 -18.31
C GLY A 71 12.15 -12.97 -18.48
N ASN A 72 12.83 -12.53 -17.40
CA ASN A 72 13.93 -11.57 -17.52
C ASN A 72 14.98 -11.70 -16.41
N ALA A 73 16.26 -11.76 -16.79
CA ALA A 73 17.40 -11.92 -15.88
C ALA A 73 17.33 -13.19 -15.00
N PHE A 74 16.55 -14.19 -15.43
CA PHE A 74 16.42 -15.50 -14.79
C PHE A 74 16.78 -16.59 -15.79
N GLU A 75 17.65 -17.50 -15.39
CA GLU A 75 18.06 -18.65 -16.17
C GLU A 75 17.79 -19.91 -15.34
N LYS A 76 16.96 -20.81 -15.86
CA LYS A 76 16.59 -22.05 -15.16
C LYS A 76 17.87 -22.82 -14.78
N ASN A 77 17.98 -23.23 -13.51
CA ASN A 77 19.14 -23.89 -12.90
C ASN A 77 20.40 -23.02 -12.69
N HIS A 78 20.46 -21.81 -13.26
CA HIS A 78 21.58 -20.86 -13.11
C HIS A 78 21.22 -19.61 -12.30
N SER A 79 19.94 -19.48 -11.96
CA SER A 79 19.40 -18.49 -11.02
C SER A 79 18.77 -19.18 -9.82
N LEU A 80 18.95 -18.59 -8.64
CA LEU A 80 18.26 -18.98 -7.41
C LEU A 80 17.00 -18.11 -7.26
N LEU A 81 15.86 -18.68 -6.88
CA LEU A 81 14.62 -17.94 -6.63
C LEU A 81 13.94 -18.45 -5.36
N TYR A 82 13.63 -17.54 -4.45
CA TYR A 82 12.92 -17.83 -3.20
C TYR A 82 12.04 -16.66 -2.78
N ASP A 83 11.05 -16.94 -1.96
CA ASP A 83 10.21 -15.94 -1.32
C ASP A 83 10.68 -15.67 0.11
N HIS A 84 10.32 -14.50 0.65
CA HIS A 84 10.59 -14.17 2.04
C HIS A 84 9.73 -14.97 3.00
N LEU A 85 8.43 -15.11 2.69
CA LEU A 85 7.53 -16.08 3.30
C LEU A 85 7.38 -17.26 2.37
N LEU A 86 7.56 -18.49 2.85
CA LEU A 86 7.57 -19.69 2.01
C LEU A 86 6.22 -20.40 1.96
N ARG A 87 5.13 -19.70 2.27
CA ARG A 87 3.77 -20.27 2.33
C ARG A 87 2.84 -19.55 1.38
N ARG A 88 2.12 -20.33 0.57
CA ARG A 88 0.90 -19.88 -0.11
C ARG A 88 -0.18 -19.73 0.94
N ASP A 89 -0.76 -18.53 1.03
CA ASP A 89 -1.84 -18.24 1.98
C ASP A 89 -2.97 -17.49 1.27
N GLU A 90 -4.21 -17.99 1.36
CA GLU A 90 -5.38 -17.35 0.77
C GLU A 90 -5.86 -16.16 1.61
N LYS A 91 -5.58 -16.20 2.91
CA LYS A 91 -6.05 -15.23 3.91
C LYS A 91 -5.02 -14.16 4.22
N SER A 92 -3.77 -14.35 3.80
CA SER A 92 -2.70 -13.39 4.05
C SER A 92 -2.20 -12.68 2.80
N GLU A 93 -2.12 -11.36 2.89
CA GLU A 93 -1.54 -10.49 1.86
C GLU A 93 -0.13 -9.98 2.23
N GLY A 94 0.53 -10.59 3.22
CA GLY A 94 1.93 -10.28 3.52
C GLY A 94 2.36 -10.49 4.97
N LEU A 95 3.61 -10.08 5.23
CA LEU A 95 4.31 -10.18 6.51
C LEU A 95 3.49 -9.72 7.72
N GLN A 96 2.67 -8.69 7.56
CA GLN A 96 1.91 -8.07 8.64
C GLN A 96 0.74 -8.91 9.17
N ASN A 97 0.30 -9.93 8.42
CA ASN A 97 -0.84 -10.78 8.82
C ASN A 97 -0.38 -12.08 9.50
N TYR A 98 0.91 -12.39 9.46
CA TYR A 98 1.48 -13.59 10.09
C TYR A 98 1.76 -13.31 11.56
N PRO A 99 1.54 -14.27 12.47
CA PRO A 99 2.09 -14.19 13.82
C PRO A 99 3.61 -13.99 13.76
N GLU A 100 4.15 -13.10 14.60
CA GLU A 100 5.57 -12.71 14.53
C GLU A 100 6.52 -13.91 14.70
N ASP A 101 6.14 -14.91 15.50
CA ASP A 101 6.97 -16.12 15.69
C ASP A 101 6.98 -17.02 14.45
N VAL A 102 5.90 -17.04 13.66
CA VAL A 102 5.88 -17.70 12.35
C VAL A 102 6.80 -16.94 11.39
N VAL A 103 6.74 -15.61 11.36
CA VAL A 103 7.64 -14.78 10.53
C VAL A 103 9.11 -15.05 10.89
N LYS A 104 9.45 -15.10 12.18
CA LYS A 104 10.81 -15.44 12.64
C LYS A 104 11.27 -16.82 12.16
N CYS A 105 10.37 -17.81 12.14
CA CYS A 105 10.67 -19.14 11.61
C CYS A 105 11.06 -19.10 10.12
N HIS A 106 10.27 -18.38 9.30
CA HIS A 106 10.61 -18.17 7.89
C HIS A 106 11.94 -17.43 7.73
N GLU A 107 12.14 -16.35 8.46
CA GLU A 107 13.37 -15.56 8.37
C GLU A 107 14.63 -16.33 8.79
N ALA A 108 14.54 -17.21 9.78
CA ALA A 108 15.65 -18.07 10.18
C ALA A 108 16.03 -19.04 9.06
N PHE A 109 15.03 -19.63 8.38
CA PHE A 109 15.28 -20.47 7.22
C PHE A 109 15.86 -19.67 6.04
N ILE A 110 15.30 -18.49 5.73
CA ILE A 110 15.85 -17.61 4.68
C ILE A 110 17.27 -17.17 5.01
N GLN A 111 17.60 -16.90 6.27
CA GLN A 111 18.98 -16.61 6.65
C GLN A 111 19.91 -17.79 6.36
N THR A 112 19.47 -19.02 6.62
CA THR A 112 20.24 -20.23 6.26
C THR A 112 20.45 -20.33 4.75
N VAL A 113 19.43 -20.03 3.94
CA VAL A 113 19.53 -19.98 2.48
C VAL A 113 20.56 -18.93 2.05
N ARG A 114 20.48 -17.71 2.60
CA ARG A 114 21.40 -16.61 2.30
C ARG A 114 22.83 -16.93 2.71
N GLU A 115 23.04 -17.55 3.86
CA GLU A 115 24.37 -18.01 4.31
C GLU A 115 24.96 -19.09 3.40
N SER A 116 24.11 -19.91 2.79
CA SER A 116 24.55 -21.06 1.98
C SER A 116 24.68 -20.76 0.48
N MET A 117 23.99 -19.75 -0.04
CA MET A 117 24.09 -19.43 -1.48
C MET A 117 25.44 -18.78 -1.84
N GLU A 118 25.89 -18.96 -3.08
CA GLU A 118 27.10 -18.36 -3.64
C GLU A 118 26.82 -17.07 -4.43
N ALA A 119 25.55 -16.80 -4.75
CA ALA A 119 25.14 -15.67 -5.58
C ALA A 119 25.72 -14.35 -5.08
N LYS A 120 26.43 -13.61 -5.93
CA LYS A 120 27.01 -12.31 -5.55
C LYS A 120 26.04 -11.15 -5.74
N VAL A 121 24.97 -11.37 -6.51
CA VAL A 121 23.89 -10.42 -6.74
C VAL A 121 22.57 -11.00 -6.26
N GLU A 122 21.83 -10.23 -5.46
CA GLU A 122 20.49 -10.56 -4.97
C GLU A 122 19.50 -9.48 -5.42
N VAL A 123 18.50 -9.86 -6.21
CA VAL A 123 17.44 -8.96 -6.67
C VAL A 123 16.24 -9.12 -5.75
N VAL A 124 15.93 -8.09 -4.97
CA VAL A 124 14.86 -8.13 -3.97
C VAL A 124 13.63 -7.38 -4.48
N TYR A 125 12.51 -8.09 -4.56
CA TYR A 125 11.27 -7.60 -5.17
C TYR A 125 10.28 -7.09 -4.12
N GLY A 126 10.01 -5.78 -4.15
CA GLY A 126 8.92 -5.17 -3.39
C GLY A 126 9.36 -4.42 -2.12
N ALA A 127 8.54 -3.42 -1.76
CA ALA A 127 8.86 -2.51 -0.66
C ALA A 127 8.80 -3.18 0.72
N ALA A 128 7.87 -4.12 0.93
CA ALA A 128 7.71 -4.82 2.20
C ALA A 128 8.95 -5.63 2.58
N VAL A 129 9.47 -6.44 1.64
CA VAL A 129 10.70 -7.23 1.85
C VAL A 129 11.89 -6.31 2.10
N ARG A 130 12.05 -5.26 1.27
CA ARG A 130 13.11 -4.27 1.45
C ARG A 130 13.05 -3.64 2.85
N GLU A 131 11.90 -3.14 3.26
CA GLU A 131 11.74 -2.47 4.56
C GLU A 131 12.04 -3.43 5.71
N ARG A 132 11.52 -4.67 5.65
CA ARG A 132 11.80 -5.71 6.65
C ARG A 132 13.29 -6.05 6.73
N MET A 133 13.96 -6.21 5.59
CA MET A 133 15.41 -6.48 5.55
C MET A 133 16.23 -5.33 6.13
N LEU A 134 15.90 -4.09 5.77
CA LEU A 134 16.65 -2.92 6.23
C LEU A 134 16.38 -2.57 7.70
N GLN A 135 15.22 -2.97 8.24
CA GLN A 135 14.85 -2.76 9.65
C GLN A 135 15.32 -3.87 10.58
N LYS A 136 15.80 -5.01 10.04
CA LYS A 136 16.22 -6.15 10.83
C LYS A 136 17.41 -5.76 11.71
N GLN A 137 17.20 -5.82 13.03
CA GLN A 137 18.22 -5.45 14.01
C GLN A 137 19.50 -6.27 13.80
N GLY A 138 20.64 -5.57 13.85
CA GLY A 138 21.97 -6.17 13.70
C GLY A 138 22.44 -6.29 12.25
N TYR A 139 21.57 -6.12 11.24
CA TYR A 139 22.00 -6.16 9.84
C TYR A 139 22.55 -4.80 9.44
N LYS A 140 23.73 -4.82 8.82
CA LYS A 140 24.46 -3.64 8.39
C LYS A 140 24.54 -3.61 6.88
N PHE A 141 24.12 -2.50 6.29
CA PHE A 141 24.13 -2.29 4.86
C PHE A 141 24.84 -0.99 4.53
N ASP A 142 25.69 -1.03 3.50
CA ASP A 142 26.24 0.19 2.89
C ASP A 142 25.49 0.47 1.58
N LEU A 143 25.51 1.71 1.11
CA LEU A 143 24.95 2.06 -0.18
C LEU A 143 26.06 2.53 -1.10
N PHE A 144 25.97 2.11 -2.35
CA PHE A 144 26.96 2.43 -3.35
C PHE A 144 26.28 3.08 -4.56
N PRO A 145 26.49 4.40 -4.79
CA PRO A 145 25.95 5.09 -5.95
C PRO A 145 26.68 4.63 -7.20
N LEU A 146 25.93 4.39 -8.28
CA LEU A 146 26.51 4.12 -9.59
C LEU A 146 26.72 5.42 -10.37
N TRP A 147 27.38 5.31 -11.54
CA TRP A 147 27.76 6.44 -12.39
C TRP A 147 27.37 6.22 -13.84
N GLY A 148 27.63 7.24 -14.68
CA GLY A 148 27.34 7.22 -16.11
C GLY A 148 25.85 7.02 -16.38
N ASP A 149 25.52 6.05 -17.23
CA ASP A 149 24.14 5.71 -17.56
C ASP A 149 23.34 5.25 -16.35
N TYR A 150 23.95 4.95 -15.19
CA TYR A 150 23.31 4.48 -13.97
C TYR A 150 23.40 5.45 -12.79
N ASP A 151 23.70 6.73 -13.05
CA ASP A 151 23.88 7.80 -12.06
C ASP A 151 22.71 8.07 -11.08
N ASP A 152 21.54 7.50 -11.31
CA ASP A 152 20.34 7.60 -10.46
C ASP A 152 20.00 6.28 -9.74
N ILE A 153 20.90 5.30 -9.82
CA ILE A 153 20.80 3.98 -9.20
C ILE A 153 21.78 3.88 -8.02
N TYR A 154 21.27 3.34 -6.93
CA TYR A 154 22.03 2.95 -5.75
C TYR A 154 21.89 1.44 -5.62
N ILE A 155 23.01 0.75 -5.47
CA ILE A 155 23.01 -0.65 -5.04
C ILE A 155 23.27 -0.70 -3.55
N THR A 156 22.81 -1.77 -2.91
CA THR A 156 23.02 -1.99 -1.49
C THR A 156 24.09 -3.05 -1.30
N LEU A 157 25.08 -2.79 -0.45
CA LEU A 157 26.15 -3.73 -0.16
C LEU A 157 25.84 -4.39 1.19
N ASP A 158 25.60 -5.70 1.14
CA ASP A 158 25.34 -6.50 2.32
C ASP A 158 26.66 -6.87 3.01
N ARG A 159 26.84 -6.42 4.27
CA ARG A 159 28.11 -6.62 4.97
C ARG A 159 28.34 -8.08 5.32
N GLU A 160 29.59 -8.49 5.23
CA GLU A 160 30.04 -9.83 5.60
C GLU A 160 29.71 -10.16 7.07
N SER A 161 29.72 -9.14 7.94
CA SER A 161 29.36 -9.25 9.36
C SER A 161 27.92 -9.64 9.65
N ASN A 162 27.03 -9.62 8.65
CA ASN A 162 25.62 -10.00 8.83
C ASN A 162 25.40 -11.52 8.85
N TYR A 163 26.45 -12.29 8.58
CA TYR A 163 26.39 -13.73 8.36
C TYR A 163 27.11 -14.46 9.48
N SER A 164 26.50 -15.53 10.01
CA SER A 164 27.14 -16.34 11.05
C SER A 164 28.40 -17.06 10.54
N ASN A 165 28.43 -17.35 9.23
CA ASN A 165 29.57 -17.94 8.53
C ASN A 165 30.48 -16.90 7.85
N ALA A 166 30.61 -15.71 8.44
CA ALA A 166 31.45 -14.63 7.92
C ALA A 166 32.88 -15.11 7.61
N GLN A 167 33.37 -14.78 6.42
CA GLN A 167 34.72 -15.08 5.94
C GLN A 167 35.66 -13.92 6.27
N GLN A 168 36.83 -14.26 6.83
CA GLN A 168 37.87 -13.27 7.11
C GLN A 168 38.39 -12.63 5.82
N GLY A 169 38.73 -11.34 5.89
CA GLY A 169 39.26 -10.59 4.74
C GLY A 169 38.20 -10.01 3.79
N HIS A 170 36.93 -10.37 3.94
CA HIS A 170 35.84 -9.79 3.15
C HIS A 170 35.04 -8.76 3.95
N ARG A 171 34.76 -7.61 3.34
CA ARG A 171 33.89 -6.58 3.92
C ARG A 171 32.42 -6.77 3.53
N TYR A 172 32.17 -7.25 2.33
CA TYR A 172 30.83 -7.40 1.76
C TYR A 172 30.62 -8.81 1.22
N ARG A 173 29.45 -9.37 1.51
CA ARG A 173 29.04 -10.69 1.01
C ARG A 173 28.40 -10.59 -0.36
N ARG A 174 27.50 -9.61 -0.54
CA ARG A 174 26.59 -9.49 -1.69
C ARG A 174 26.29 -8.06 -2.09
N ILE A 175 25.92 -7.91 -3.36
CA ILE A 175 25.26 -6.74 -3.91
C ILE A 175 23.76 -7.02 -3.96
N ILE A 176 22.96 -6.18 -3.33
CA ILE A 176 21.50 -6.23 -3.32
C ILE A 176 20.96 -5.13 -4.23
N VAL A 177 20.06 -5.50 -5.14
CA VAL A 177 19.35 -4.57 -6.02
C VAL A 177 17.85 -4.62 -5.68
N PHE A 178 17.36 -3.58 -5.03
CA PHE A 178 15.94 -3.46 -4.71
C PHE A 178 15.14 -3.00 -5.93
N VAL A 179 14.13 -3.79 -6.31
CA VAL A 179 13.27 -3.52 -7.46
C VAL A 179 11.80 -3.48 -7.06
N ALA A 180 10.94 -2.94 -7.93
CA ALA A 180 9.51 -2.94 -7.68
C ALA A 180 8.95 -4.36 -7.78
N HIS A 181 7.94 -4.65 -6.97
CA HIS A 181 7.24 -5.94 -7.00
C HIS A 181 6.58 -6.16 -8.38
N PRO A 182 6.66 -7.36 -8.98
CA PRO A 182 6.14 -7.63 -10.33
C PRO A 182 4.66 -7.25 -10.51
N GLN A 183 3.84 -7.44 -9.46
CA GLN A 183 2.42 -7.08 -9.47
C GLN A 183 2.14 -5.62 -9.82
N ARG A 184 3.07 -4.69 -9.58
CA ARG A 184 2.91 -3.29 -9.99
C ARG A 184 2.82 -3.12 -11.50
N PHE A 185 3.44 -4.02 -12.26
CA PHE A 185 3.53 -3.91 -13.71
C PHE A 185 2.31 -4.46 -14.45
N PHE A 186 1.32 -5.02 -13.75
CA PHE A 186 -0.02 -5.18 -14.33
C PHE A 186 -0.65 -3.83 -14.70
N TYR A 187 -0.21 -2.74 -14.05
CA TYR A 187 -0.65 -1.37 -14.31
C TYR A 187 0.56 -0.46 -14.60
N PRO A 188 1.25 -0.71 -15.73
CA PRO A 188 2.56 -0.15 -15.97
C PRO A 188 2.50 1.37 -16.12
N LYS A 189 3.41 2.06 -15.43
CA LYS A 189 3.71 3.46 -15.68
C LYS A 189 5.05 3.55 -16.41
N PRO A 190 5.15 4.29 -17.52
CA PRO A 190 6.38 4.33 -18.31
C PRO A 190 7.65 4.62 -17.49
N GLU A 191 7.60 5.60 -16.59
CA GLU A 191 8.72 5.96 -15.70
C GLU A 191 9.13 4.82 -14.75
N GLU A 192 8.15 4.08 -14.21
CA GLU A 192 8.42 2.94 -13.31
C GLU A 192 8.99 1.75 -14.09
N CYS A 193 8.48 1.47 -15.29
CA CYS A 193 9.00 0.42 -16.17
C CYS A 193 10.44 0.68 -16.61
N ALA A 194 10.74 1.90 -17.07
CA ALA A 194 12.09 2.28 -17.46
C ALA A 194 13.08 2.14 -16.30
N ARG A 195 12.69 2.55 -15.09
CA ARG A 195 13.51 2.38 -13.89
C ARG A 195 13.71 0.90 -13.51
N GLN A 196 12.67 0.07 -13.64
CA GLN A 196 12.75 -1.37 -13.39
C GLN A 196 13.73 -2.05 -14.34
N ASP A 197 13.64 -1.77 -15.64
CA ASP A 197 14.55 -2.31 -16.65
C ASP A 197 15.99 -1.90 -16.37
N LYS A 198 16.21 -0.65 -15.95
CA LYS A 198 17.53 -0.13 -15.59
C LYS A 198 18.13 -0.85 -14.38
N LEU A 199 17.35 -1.07 -13.32
CA LEU A 199 17.79 -1.81 -12.13
C LEU A 199 18.12 -3.27 -12.45
N LEU A 200 17.29 -3.94 -13.24
CA LEU A 200 17.54 -5.33 -13.63
C LEU A 200 18.73 -5.46 -14.59
N ALA A 201 18.95 -4.47 -15.47
CA ALA A 201 20.16 -4.42 -16.27
C ALA A 201 21.43 -4.29 -15.41
N VAL A 202 21.40 -3.49 -14.34
CA VAL A 202 22.51 -3.41 -13.36
C VAL A 202 22.75 -4.78 -12.74
N ALA A 203 21.70 -5.41 -12.19
CA ALA A 203 21.82 -6.72 -11.54
C ALA A 203 22.38 -7.78 -12.50
N ALA A 204 21.83 -7.87 -13.72
CA ALA A 204 22.23 -8.84 -14.72
C ALA A 204 23.68 -8.64 -15.19
N LYS A 205 24.08 -7.38 -15.46
CA LYS A 205 25.45 -7.05 -15.88
C LYS A 205 26.48 -7.37 -14.80
N ILE A 206 26.19 -7.06 -13.53
CA ILE A 206 27.09 -7.40 -12.41
C ILE A 206 27.19 -8.92 -12.22
N ALA A 207 26.06 -9.63 -12.34
CA ALA A 207 26.05 -11.09 -12.21
C ALA A 207 26.62 -11.83 -13.43
N GLY A 208 26.77 -11.15 -14.58
CA GLY A 208 27.18 -11.75 -15.85
C GLY A 208 26.16 -12.75 -16.37
N VAL A 209 24.86 -12.43 -16.28
CA VAL A 209 23.75 -13.26 -16.79
C VAL A 209 23.03 -12.56 -17.95
N ASN A 210 22.36 -13.33 -18.80
CA ASN A 210 21.62 -12.76 -19.91
C ASN A 210 20.36 -12.04 -19.40
N PHE A 211 19.98 -10.95 -20.08
CA PHE A 211 18.75 -10.23 -19.79
C PHE A 211 18.16 -9.62 -21.06
N ILE A 212 16.87 -9.32 -21.00
CA ILE A 212 16.13 -8.72 -22.10
C ILE A 212 16.03 -7.21 -21.86
N GLU A 213 16.64 -6.43 -22.75
CA GLU A 213 16.52 -4.98 -22.68
C GLU A 213 15.07 -4.52 -22.89
N ARG A 214 14.72 -3.46 -22.15
CA ARG A 214 13.40 -2.80 -22.19
C ARG A 214 12.24 -3.78 -21.97
N TYR A 215 12.44 -4.83 -21.18
CA TYR A 215 11.48 -5.90 -20.96
C TYR A 215 10.15 -5.40 -20.36
N TYR A 216 10.23 -4.59 -19.30
CA TYR A 216 9.05 -3.98 -18.67
C TYR A 216 8.50 -2.83 -19.50
N ASN A 217 9.37 -1.98 -20.06
CA ASN A 217 8.96 -0.83 -20.85
C ASN A 217 8.20 -1.23 -22.12
N ASN A 218 8.67 -2.28 -22.81
CA ASN A 218 8.01 -2.85 -23.98
C ASN A 218 6.96 -3.92 -23.61
N GLN A 219 6.78 -4.18 -22.30
CA GLN A 219 5.80 -5.12 -21.76
C GLN A 219 5.91 -6.53 -22.36
N LYS A 220 7.14 -6.99 -22.63
CA LYS A 220 7.43 -8.30 -23.23
C LYS A 220 6.85 -9.45 -22.39
N TRP A 221 6.76 -9.25 -21.07
CA TRP A 221 6.11 -10.19 -20.15
C TRP A 221 4.64 -10.52 -20.49
N ARG A 222 3.93 -9.67 -21.24
CA ARG A 222 2.54 -9.96 -21.66
C ARG A 222 2.42 -11.18 -22.57
N THR A 223 3.51 -11.57 -23.22
CA THR A 223 3.54 -12.74 -24.10
C THR A 223 3.63 -14.05 -23.32
N ILE A 224 4.13 -14.02 -22.08
CA ILE A 224 4.31 -15.19 -21.22
C ILE A 224 3.27 -15.25 -20.09
N VAL A 225 2.76 -14.11 -19.63
CA VAL A 225 1.68 -14.06 -18.62
C VAL A 225 0.34 -14.30 -19.31
N PRO A 226 -0.45 -15.33 -18.94
CA PRO A 226 -1.67 -15.64 -19.66
C PRO A 226 -2.70 -14.50 -19.61
N PHE A 227 -3.35 -14.23 -20.73
CA PHE A 227 -4.13 -13.01 -20.98
C PHE A 227 -5.31 -12.80 -20.01
N ASN A 228 -5.89 -13.89 -19.50
CA ASN A 228 -7.00 -13.86 -18.54
C ASN A 228 -6.59 -13.45 -17.12
N PHE A 229 -5.30 -13.54 -16.76
CA PHE A 229 -4.85 -13.22 -15.40
C PHE A 229 -5.00 -11.76 -15.03
N SER A 230 -4.84 -10.82 -15.97
CA SER A 230 -5.07 -9.41 -15.66
C SER A 230 -6.51 -9.18 -15.20
N SER A 231 -7.48 -9.91 -15.76
CA SER A 231 -8.89 -9.85 -15.35
C SER A 231 -9.15 -10.59 -14.05
N VAL A 232 -8.51 -11.76 -13.83
CA VAL A 232 -8.65 -12.52 -12.56
C VAL A 232 -8.05 -11.75 -11.38
N VAL A 233 -6.83 -11.21 -11.53
CA VAL A 233 -6.20 -10.35 -10.52
C VAL A 233 -7.04 -9.11 -10.28
N LYS A 234 -7.58 -8.50 -11.35
CA LYS A 234 -8.48 -7.36 -11.23
C LYS A 234 -9.74 -7.74 -10.44
N ASN A 235 -10.42 -8.81 -10.79
CA ASN A 235 -11.64 -9.25 -10.12
C ASN A 235 -11.40 -9.69 -8.68
N LYS A 236 -10.25 -10.30 -8.35
CA LYS A 236 -9.90 -10.64 -6.97
C LYS A 236 -9.56 -9.37 -6.16
N PHE A 237 -8.74 -8.48 -6.73
CA PHE A 237 -8.35 -7.22 -6.08
C PHE A 237 -9.54 -6.28 -5.86
N TYR A 238 -10.46 -6.17 -6.82
CA TYR A 238 -11.68 -5.38 -6.68
C TYR A 238 -12.78 -6.11 -5.91
N GLY A 239 -12.89 -7.44 -6.03
CA GLY A 239 -13.84 -8.26 -5.27
C GLY A 239 -13.57 -8.24 -3.76
N ILE A 240 -12.31 -8.15 -3.34
CA ILE A 240 -11.94 -7.96 -1.92
C ILE A 240 -12.38 -6.58 -1.39
N LEU A 241 -12.41 -5.55 -2.25
CA LEU A 241 -12.96 -4.24 -1.88
C LEU A 241 -14.51 -4.24 -1.81
N GLU A 242 -15.14 -5.27 -2.38
CA GLU A 242 -16.59 -5.37 -2.55
C GLU A 242 -17.24 -6.46 -1.67
N GLN A 243 -16.48 -7.35 -1.02
CA GLN A 243 -17.06 -8.38 -0.15
C GLN A 243 -17.51 -7.80 1.20
N PRO A 244 -18.82 -7.86 1.54
CA PRO A 244 -19.26 -7.70 2.91
C PRO A 244 -18.77 -8.89 3.72
N GLN A 245 -18.18 -8.66 4.90
CA GLN A 245 -17.83 -9.73 5.85
C GLN A 245 -19.10 -10.54 6.15
N SER A 246 -19.21 -11.73 5.57
CA SER A 246 -20.23 -12.71 5.94
C SER A 246 -19.65 -13.59 7.03
N ASP A 247 -20.24 -13.51 8.22
CA ASP A 247 -19.97 -14.42 9.32
C ASP A 247 -20.27 -15.85 8.87
N GLY A 248 -19.27 -16.70 8.91
CA GLY A 248 -19.41 -18.14 8.76
C GLY A 248 -19.29 -18.77 10.14
N ASP A 249 -20.41 -19.24 10.69
CA ASP A 249 -20.38 -20.35 11.64
C ASP A 249 -21.53 -21.31 11.33
N SER A 250 -21.19 -22.41 10.66
CA SER A 250 -22.06 -23.58 10.55
C SER A 250 -21.21 -24.85 10.62
N GLY A 251 -21.45 -25.67 11.65
CA GLY A 251 -21.18 -27.11 11.61
C GLY A 251 -20.55 -27.78 12.83
N ASN A 252 -21.39 -28.08 13.83
CA ASN A 252 -21.49 -29.33 14.63
C ASN A 252 -20.25 -30.22 14.92
N ALA A 253 -20.01 -30.51 16.22
CA ALA A 253 -20.08 -31.88 16.78
C ALA A 253 -19.89 -31.92 18.33
N SER A 254 -20.97 -32.28 19.03
CA SER A 254 -21.10 -33.09 20.26
C SER A 254 -19.99 -33.11 21.35
N GLY A 255 -20.37 -32.76 22.58
CA GLY A 255 -19.67 -33.16 23.80
C GLY A 255 -20.30 -32.62 25.09
N TRP A 256 -21.33 -33.29 25.60
CA TRP A 256 -21.95 -33.08 26.91
C TRP A 256 -20.98 -33.40 28.06
N VAL A 257 -20.82 -32.51 29.07
CA VAL A 257 -20.55 -32.88 30.49
C VAL A 257 -21.19 -31.83 31.43
N PRO A 258 -21.79 -32.22 32.57
CA PRO A 258 -22.75 -31.42 33.32
C PRO A 258 -22.19 -30.65 34.53
N MET A 259 -23.00 -29.66 34.89
CA MET A 259 -22.93 -28.71 36.00
C MET A 259 -23.07 -29.41 37.37
N THR A 260 -22.16 -29.10 38.30
CA THR A 260 -22.25 -29.27 39.77
C THR A 260 -21.39 -28.16 40.38
N SER A 261 -21.63 -27.54 41.53
CA SER A 261 -22.61 -27.63 42.59
C SER A 261 -22.48 -26.32 43.37
N MET A 262 -23.60 -25.69 43.75
CA MET A 262 -23.59 -24.54 44.65
C MET A 262 -23.38 -25.00 46.10
N SER A 263 -22.45 -24.36 46.80
CA SER A 263 -22.41 -24.36 48.27
C SER A 263 -22.72 -22.97 48.82
N LYS A 264 -23.76 -22.96 49.64
CA LYS A 264 -24.30 -21.88 50.48
C LYS A 264 -23.24 -21.28 51.41
N LEU A 265 -23.30 -19.97 51.64
CA LEU A 265 -22.93 -19.36 52.92
C LEU A 265 -23.82 -18.14 53.21
N THR A 266 -24.11 -17.99 54.49
CA THR A 266 -25.25 -17.33 55.14
C THR A 266 -25.08 -15.83 55.36
N LEU A 267 -26.22 -15.16 55.51
CA LEU A 267 -26.40 -13.73 55.72
C LEU A 267 -26.44 -13.42 57.24
N ALA A 268 -25.47 -12.67 57.76
CA ALA A 268 -25.59 -11.75 58.91
C ALA A 268 -24.23 -11.09 59.18
N ASP A 269 -24.03 -9.88 58.63
CA ASP A 269 -23.75 -8.69 59.44
C ASP A 269 -23.54 -7.48 58.54
N ALA A 270 -24.33 -6.45 58.81
CA ALA A 270 -24.41 -5.21 58.06
C ALA A 270 -23.27 -4.28 58.47
N SER A 271 -22.41 -3.94 57.51
CA SER A 271 -22.12 -2.56 57.10
C SER A 271 -20.83 -2.51 56.29
N THR A 272 -20.90 -1.79 55.16
CA THR A 272 -19.82 -1.21 54.34
C THR A 272 -19.74 -1.78 52.90
N SER A 273 -20.26 -1.00 51.95
CA SER A 273 -20.02 -1.03 50.50
C SER A 273 -19.90 -2.39 49.80
N GLN A 274 -21.05 -3.01 49.51
CA GLN A 274 -21.13 -4.05 48.49
C GLN A 274 -21.31 -3.37 47.12
N VAL A 275 -20.20 -3.15 46.41
CA VAL A 275 -20.20 -2.87 44.98
C VAL A 275 -20.73 -4.13 44.28
N ILE A 276 -21.90 -4.03 43.66
CA ILE A 276 -22.51 -5.10 42.85
C ILE A 276 -21.50 -5.54 41.80
N GLY A 277 -21.09 -6.82 41.86
CA GLY A 277 -20.02 -7.42 41.05
C GLY A 277 -20.34 -7.63 39.56
N GLY A 278 -21.37 -6.98 39.00
CA GLY A 278 -21.79 -7.18 37.60
C GLY A 278 -21.21 -6.19 36.58
N TYR A 279 -20.63 -5.06 37.03
CA TYR A 279 -20.22 -3.96 36.13
C TYR A 279 -18.70 -3.81 35.96
N LYS A 280 -17.87 -4.60 36.66
CA LYS A 280 -16.41 -4.46 36.60
C LYS A 280 -15.79 -4.81 35.24
N ASP A 281 -16.52 -5.54 34.39
CA ASP A 281 -16.00 -6.06 33.13
C ASP A 281 -16.54 -5.34 31.88
N PHE A 282 -17.35 -4.28 32.05
CA PHE A 282 -17.78 -3.49 30.89
C PHE A 282 -16.67 -2.54 30.45
N VAL A 283 -15.78 -3.07 29.61
CA VAL A 283 -14.75 -2.29 28.94
C VAL A 283 -15.27 -2.00 27.53
N PHE A 284 -15.24 -0.72 27.12
CA PHE A 284 -15.40 -0.40 25.71
C PHE A 284 -14.31 -1.13 24.91
N ASP A 285 -14.57 -1.53 23.68
CA ASP A 285 -13.55 -2.16 22.84
C ASP A 285 -12.48 -1.10 22.49
N ASP A 286 -11.55 -0.80 23.40
CA ASP A 286 -10.55 0.27 23.27
C ASP A 286 -9.60 0.04 22.07
N GLY A 287 -9.56 -1.19 21.55
CA GLY A 287 -8.85 -1.56 20.33
C GLY A 287 -9.65 -1.40 19.03
N LYS A 288 -10.97 -1.18 19.07
CA LYS A 288 -11.80 -1.03 17.86
C LYS A 288 -12.24 0.42 17.67
N PRO A 289 -12.22 0.93 16.42
CA PRO A 289 -12.71 2.28 16.16
C PRO A 289 -14.24 2.33 16.34
N PRO A 290 -14.84 3.52 16.56
CA PRO A 290 -16.28 3.68 16.60
C PRO A 290 -16.90 3.21 15.28
N PHE A 291 -18.20 2.88 15.29
CA PHE A 291 -18.89 2.60 14.04
C PHE A 291 -18.86 3.82 13.13
N SER A 292 -18.44 3.60 11.89
CA SER A 292 -18.60 4.54 10.79
C SER A 292 -20.08 4.75 10.47
N VAL A 293 -20.41 5.84 9.78
CA VAL A 293 -21.79 6.09 9.31
C VAL A 293 -22.28 4.96 8.42
N GLN A 294 -21.42 4.41 7.56
CA GLN A 294 -21.80 3.30 6.69
C GLN A 294 -22.13 2.03 7.48
N GLU A 295 -21.35 1.69 8.50
CA GLU A 295 -21.66 0.55 9.39
C GLU A 295 -22.95 0.81 10.17
N LEU A 296 -23.16 2.03 10.69
CA LEU A 296 -24.38 2.39 11.41
C LEU A 296 -25.63 2.28 10.53
N ARG A 297 -25.57 2.70 9.25
CA ARG A 297 -26.67 2.52 8.28
C ARG A 297 -27.03 1.04 8.06
N LYS A 298 -26.08 0.12 8.22
CA LYS A 298 -26.31 -1.33 8.08
C LYS A 298 -26.87 -1.94 9.36
N ILE A 299 -26.27 -1.62 10.51
CA ILE A 299 -26.59 -2.29 11.78
C ILE A 299 -27.88 -1.74 12.43
N LEU A 300 -28.10 -0.41 12.38
CA LEU A 300 -29.21 0.21 13.11
C LEU A 300 -30.60 -0.24 12.63
N PRO A 301 -30.88 -0.41 11.33
CA PRO A 301 -32.17 -0.94 10.88
C PRO A 301 -32.44 -2.36 11.39
N VAL A 302 -31.41 -3.21 11.47
CA VAL A 302 -31.53 -4.58 12.00
C VAL A 302 -31.85 -4.54 13.48
N VAL A 303 -31.09 -3.75 14.25
CA VAL A 303 -31.33 -3.60 15.69
C VAL A 303 -32.70 -2.98 15.98
N VAL A 304 -33.13 -2.02 15.16
CA VAL A 304 -34.44 -1.39 15.33
C VAL A 304 -35.60 -2.32 14.97
N ALA A 305 -35.43 -3.16 13.95
CA ALA A 305 -36.42 -4.18 13.59
C ALA A 305 -36.53 -5.29 14.65
N THR A 306 -35.44 -5.62 15.35
CA THR A 306 -35.49 -6.68 16.38
C THR A 306 -36.37 -6.33 17.59
N GLU A 307 -36.67 -5.06 17.89
CA GLU A 307 -37.60 -4.69 18.97
C GLU A 307 -39.02 -5.18 18.75
N THR A 308 -39.49 -5.23 17.50
CA THR A 308 -40.83 -5.74 17.22
C THR A 308 -40.97 -7.23 17.54
N GLU A 309 -39.86 -7.98 17.52
CA GLU A 309 -39.81 -9.39 17.95
C GLU A 309 -39.47 -9.52 19.46
N HIS A 310 -38.69 -8.60 20.02
CA HIS A 310 -38.14 -8.68 21.38
C HIS A 310 -38.90 -7.87 22.45
N ASN A 311 -40.00 -7.19 22.09
CA ASN A 311 -40.89 -6.51 23.06
C ASN A 311 -41.35 -7.46 24.19
N TYR A 312 -41.36 -8.77 23.96
CA TYR A 312 -41.65 -9.79 24.98
C TYR A 312 -40.54 -10.03 26.01
N HIS A 313 -39.34 -9.45 25.87
CA HIS A 313 -38.19 -9.72 26.75
C HIS A 313 -37.41 -8.48 27.23
N LEU A 314 -37.86 -7.25 26.91
CA LEU A 314 -37.19 -6.02 27.39
C LEU A 314 -37.07 -5.96 28.93
N HIS A 315 -38.01 -6.56 29.66
CA HIS A 315 -37.97 -6.66 31.12
C HIS A 315 -36.88 -7.59 31.67
N LYS A 316 -36.17 -8.35 30.81
CA LYS A 316 -35.11 -9.28 31.22
C LYS A 316 -33.70 -8.70 31.15
N TRP A 317 -33.52 -7.49 30.64
CA TRP A 317 -32.19 -6.88 30.54
C TRP A 317 -31.86 -6.09 31.80
N GLU A 318 -31.54 -6.80 32.87
CA GLU A 318 -31.14 -6.21 34.15
C GLU A 318 -29.65 -5.79 34.13
N ASN A 319 -28.84 -6.51 33.34
CA ASN A 319 -27.40 -6.32 33.21
C ASN A 319 -26.97 -6.22 31.74
N LEU A 320 -25.77 -5.68 31.52
CA LEU A 320 -25.20 -5.52 30.17
C LEU A 320 -24.91 -6.88 29.48
N ALA A 321 -24.76 -7.95 30.26
CA ALA A 321 -24.57 -9.31 29.76
C ALA A 321 -25.86 -9.91 29.17
N ASP A 322 -27.02 -9.35 29.52
CA ASP A 322 -28.34 -9.83 29.07
C ASP A 322 -28.69 -9.30 27.67
N PHE A 323 -27.87 -8.39 27.12
CA PHE A 323 -28.12 -7.82 25.81
C PHE A 323 -27.89 -8.82 24.68
N PRO A 324 -28.75 -8.84 23.65
CA PRO A 324 -28.46 -9.51 22.40
C PRO A 324 -27.09 -9.09 21.89
N GLU A 325 -26.37 -10.03 21.27
CA GLU A 325 -24.99 -9.82 20.85
C GLU A 325 -24.82 -8.55 20.01
N ILE A 326 -25.75 -8.28 19.08
CA ILE A 326 -25.74 -7.09 18.22
C ILE A 326 -25.89 -5.77 19.00
N VAL A 327 -26.69 -5.76 20.08
CA VAL A 327 -26.87 -4.60 20.97
C VAL A 327 -25.62 -4.41 21.84
N GLY A 328 -25.07 -5.50 22.37
CA GLY A 328 -23.82 -5.49 23.11
C GLY A 328 -22.65 -4.98 22.26
N ALA A 329 -22.52 -5.47 21.03
CA ALA A 329 -21.51 -5.03 20.06
C ALA A 329 -21.70 -3.57 19.66
N TRP A 330 -22.96 -3.14 19.44
CA TRP A 330 -23.28 -1.74 19.21
C TRP A 330 -22.77 -0.87 20.37
N LEU A 331 -23.14 -1.22 21.61
CA LEU A 331 -22.84 -0.45 22.81
C LEU A 331 -21.32 -0.37 23.10
N ARG A 332 -20.58 -1.47 22.95
CA ARG A 332 -19.12 -1.53 23.17
C ARG A 332 -18.31 -0.59 22.27
N ARG A 333 -18.84 -0.16 21.12
CA ARG A 333 -18.18 0.81 20.22
C ARG A 333 -18.74 2.24 20.35
N GLN A 334 -19.64 2.52 21.30
CA GLN A 334 -20.20 3.87 21.51
C GLN A 334 -19.38 4.78 22.45
N GLY A 335 -18.24 4.30 22.97
CA GLY A 335 -17.42 5.06 23.92
C GLY A 335 -16.99 6.44 23.41
N GLN A 336 -16.71 6.58 22.11
CA GLN A 336 -16.26 7.82 21.47
C GLN A 336 -17.37 8.67 20.83
N THR A 337 -18.58 8.11 20.73
CA THR A 337 -19.76 8.71 20.09
C THR A 337 -20.71 9.26 21.16
N LEU A 338 -21.32 8.37 21.94
CA LEU A 338 -22.37 8.68 22.92
C LEU A 338 -21.79 8.98 24.30
N PHE A 339 -20.76 8.25 24.71
CA PHE A 339 -20.24 8.27 26.08
C PHE A 339 -18.90 8.98 26.21
N LYS A 340 -18.54 9.89 25.29
CA LYS A 340 -17.21 10.50 25.16
C LYS A 340 -16.54 10.80 26.51
N GLY A 341 -15.57 9.96 26.90
CA GLY A 341 -14.76 10.13 28.12
C GLY A 341 -15.48 9.82 29.44
N ARG A 342 -16.69 9.25 29.39
CA ARG A 342 -17.44 8.77 30.55
C ARG A 342 -17.24 7.26 30.66
N LEU A 343 -16.76 6.84 31.82
CA LEU A 343 -16.75 5.43 32.19
C LEU A 343 -18.19 5.03 32.56
N ILE A 344 -18.76 4.02 31.89
CA ILE A 344 -20.06 3.46 32.28
C ILE A 344 -19.81 2.50 33.45
N LYS A 345 -20.21 2.91 34.66
CA LYS A 345 -20.13 2.10 35.88
C LYS A 345 -21.46 1.43 36.22
N GLY A 346 -22.56 1.88 35.62
CA GLY A 346 -23.89 1.36 35.89
C GLY A 346 -24.99 1.98 35.03
N PRO A 347 -26.25 1.56 35.24
CA PRO A 347 -27.43 2.09 34.54
C PRO A 347 -27.59 3.61 34.71
N VAL A 348 -27.15 4.16 35.84
CA VAL A 348 -27.20 5.60 36.13
C VAL A 348 -26.41 6.41 35.10
N ASP A 349 -25.26 5.92 34.63
CA ASP A 349 -24.45 6.63 33.63
C ASP A 349 -25.14 6.65 32.26
N ILE A 350 -25.80 5.54 31.90
CA ILE A 350 -26.61 5.43 30.68
C ILE A 350 -27.84 6.34 30.78
N MET A 351 -28.50 6.38 31.94
CA MET A 351 -29.62 7.27 32.21
C MET A 351 -29.23 8.74 32.07
N LEU A 352 -28.06 9.14 32.56
CA LEU A 352 -27.56 10.51 32.42
C LEU A 352 -27.38 10.89 30.95
N VAL A 353 -26.78 9.99 30.14
CA VAL A 353 -26.63 10.21 28.70
C VAL A 353 -28.00 10.23 28.03
N TYR A 354 -28.88 9.27 28.34
CA TYR A 354 -30.23 9.21 27.80
C TYR A 354 -31.03 10.48 28.09
N ARG A 355 -31.02 10.99 29.33
CA ARG A 355 -31.71 12.24 29.71
C ARG A 355 -31.11 13.47 29.01
N GLN A 356 -29.80 13.52 28.85
CA GLN A 356 -29.13 14.61 28.13
C GLN A 356 -29.55 14.64 26.65
N LEU A 357 -29.65 13.48 26.03
CA LEU A 357 -30.04 13.33 24.62
C LEU A 357 -31.56 13.45 24.41
N GLY A 358 -32.36 12.92 25.35
CA GLY A 358 -33.81 12.74 25.28
C GLY A 358 -34.66 14.02 25.45
N THR A 359 -34.03 15.18 25.67
CA THR A 359 -34.70 16.50 25.69
C THR A 359 -35.43 16.87 24.39
N MET A 360 -35.38 16.01 23.38
CA MET A 360 -36.03 16.20 22.07
C MET A 360 -37.50 15.78 22.02
N GLU A 361 -38.02 14.92 22.94
CA GLU A 361 -39.36 14.30 22.79
C GLU A 361 -40.24 14.22 24.06
N GLY A 362 -39.98 15.06 25.07
CA GLY A 362 -40.81 15.18 26.28
C GLY A 362 -40.12 14.73 27.57
N PRO A 363 -40.72 14.97 28.75
CA PRO A 363 -40.13 14.56 30.03
C PRO A 363 -40.06 13.03 30.07
N PRO A 364 -38.89 12.43 30.34
CA PRO A 364 -38.80 10.99 30.51
C PRO A 364 -39.66 10.57 31.71
N GLY A 365 -40.42 9.48 31.55
CA GLY A 365 -41.05 8.83 32.71
C GLY A 365 -40.00 8.52 33.77
N GLU A 366 -40.34 8.70 35.05
CA GLU A 366 -39.35 8.62 36.14
C GLU A 366 -38.69 7.24 36.29
N ASN A 367 -39.27 6.19 35.68
CA ASN A 367 -38.87 4.79 35.84
C ASN A 367 -38.63 4.08 34.50
N LEU A 368 -37.66 4.51 33.72
CA LEU A 368 -37.22 3.77 32.52
C LEU A 368 -36.24 2.65 32.90
N SER A 369 -36.50 1.45 32.42
CA SER A 369 -35.57 0.32 32.50
C SER A 369 -34.29 0.56 31.68
N LEU A 370 -33.23 -0.18 31.99
CA LEU A 370 -31.98 -0.14 31.23
C LEU A 370 -32.19 -0.43 29.74
N ALA A 371 -33.07 -1.39 29.44
CA ALA A 371 -33.45 -1.75 28.08
C ALA A 371 -34.07 -0.58 27.33
N GLU A 372 -35.08 0.06 27.93
CA GLU A 372 -35.76 1.22 27.32
C GLU A 372 -34.79 2.38 27.07
N MET A 373 -33.85 2.62 28.00
CA MET A 373 -32.84 3.67 27.83
C MET A 373 -31.88 3.37 26.68
N ILE A 374 -31.29 2.17 26.63
CA ILE A 374 -30.37 1.77 25.55
C ILE A 374 -31.08 1.78 24.20
N TYR A 375 -32.28 1.23 24.16
CA TYR A 375 -33.04 1.13 22.94
C TYR A 375 -33.52 2.50 22.45
N GLY A 376 -33.88 3.38 23.37
CA GLY A 376 -34.12 4.79 23.08
C GLY A 376 -32.90 5.48 22.46
N LEU A 377 -31.69 5.25 23.00
CA LEU A 377 -30.44 5.76 22.40
C LEU A 377 -30.20 5.22 20.98
N ILE A 378 -30.46 3.94 20.74
CA ILE A 378 -30.35 3.31 19.41
C ILE A 378 -31.31 3.98 18.43
N LYS A 379 -32.59 4.13 18.79
CA LYS A 379 -33.61 4.83 17.99
C LYS A 379 -33.21 6.26 17.66
N MET A 380 -32.69 7.00 18.64
CA MET A 380 -32.20 8.36 18.44
C MET A 380 -31.04 8.41 17.44
N GLN A 381 -30.06 7.50 17.57
CA GLN A 381 -28.95 7.42 16.64
C GLN A 381 -29.42 7.01 15.24
N ALA A 382 -30.35 6.07 15.11
CA ALA A 382 -30.92 5.64 13.84
C ALA A 382 -31.58 6.80 13.08
N ARG A 383 -32.45 7.55 13.75
CA ARG A 383 -33.11 8.73 13.18
C ARG A 383 -32.11 9.83 12.79
N MET A 384 -31.04 10.01 13.55
CA MET A 384 -29.98 10.93 13.17
C MET A 384 -29.29 10.47 11.89
N ILE A 385 -28.84 9.21 11.83
CA ILE A 385 -28.12 8.63 10.69
C ILE A 385 -28.98 8.64 9.41
N GLU A 386 -30.28 8.37 9.54
CA GLU A 386 -31.24 8.43 8.44
C GLU A 386 -31.33 9.83 7.80
N LYS A 387 -31.30 10.89 8.63
CA LYS A 387 -31.35 12.28 8.17
C LYS A 387 -30.04 12.77 7.55
N LEU A 388 -28.94 12.03 7.69
CA LEU A 388 -27.66 12.45 7.14
C LEU A 388 -27.58 12.17 5.62
N PRO A 389 -27.10 13.13 4.82
CA PRO A 389 -26.86 12.90 3.40
C PRO A 389 -25.79 11.82 3.21
N ILE A 390 -25.98 10.95 2.21
CA ILE A 390 -25.00 9.94 1.84
C ILE A 390 -23.71 10.64 1.39
N SER A 391 -22.58 10.24 1.97
CA SER A 391 -21.27 10.77 1.61
C SER A 391 -20.34 9.64 1.19
N SER A 392 -19.50 9.91 0.18
CA SER A 392 -18.42 9.00 -0.25
C SER A 392 -17.36 8.71 0.82
N LEU A 393 -17.48 9.31 2.01
CA LEU A 393 -16.60 9.15 3.17
C LEU A 393 -17.32 8.51 4.37
N ASP A 394 -18.56 8.03 4.21
CA ASP A 394 -19.37 7.47 5.30
C ASP A 394 -18.71 6.26 5.98
N ASP A 395 -17.78 5.57 5.31
CA ASP A 395 -16.94 4.49 5.83
C ASP A 395 -15.81 4.98 6.74
N LEU A 396 -15.48 6.27 6.70
CA LEU A 396 -14.30 6.85 7.38
C LEU A 396 -14.66 7.93 8.40
N ILE A 397 -15.95 8.25 8.54
CA ILE A 397 -16.43 9.27 9.48
C ILE A 397 -17.51 8.71 10.41
N TYR A 398 -17.62 9.33 11.58
CA TYR A 398 -18.72 9.12 12.51
C TYR A 398 -19.24 10.46 13.04
N TYR A 399 -20.45 10.45 13.61
CA TYR A 399 -21.07 11.59 14.27
C TYR A 399 -21.22 11.29 15.76
N ARG A 400 -21.11 12.33 16.58
CA ARG A 400 -21.51 12.27 17.99
C ARG A 400 -23.02 12.63 18.07
N LEU A 401 -23.65 12.48 19.24
CA LEU A 401 -25.01 12.98 19.47
C LEU A 401 -24.98 14.30 20.26
N ARG A 402 -25.90 15.22 19.94
CA ARG A 402 -26.00 16.54 20.56
C ARG A 402 -26.21 16.45 22.08
N PRO A 403 -25.61 17.33 22.89
CA PRO A 403 -24.98 18.60 22.51
C PRO A 403 -23.52 18.49 22.08
N PHE A 404 -22.93 17.29 22.03
CA PHE A 404 -21.50 17.08 21.83
C PHE A 404 -21.00 17.33 20.38
N ASP A 405 -21.88 17.82 19.50
CA ASP A 405 -21.67 17.91 18.04
C ASP A 405 -21.48 19.32 17.53
N VAL A 406 -21.77 20.34 18.35
CA VAL A 406 -21.69 21.73 17.92
C VAL A 406 -20.27 22.24 18.10
N ILE A 407 -19.52 22.31 17.00
CA ILE A 407 -18.14 22.80 17.01
C ILE A 407 -18.11 24.26 16.57
N GLY A 408 -17.68 25.15 17.47
CA GLY A 408 -17.31 26.51 17.08
C GLY A 408 -16.18 26.45 16.05
N ALA A 409 -16.33 27.13 14.91
CA ALA A 409 -15.38 27.09 13.82
C ALA A 409 -14.76 28.46 13.53
N ILE A 410 -13.50 28.47 13.09
CA ILE A 410 -12.83 29.64 12.51
C ILE A 410 -12.35 29.30 11.10
N CYS A 411 -12.26 30.33 10.25
CA CYS A 411 -11.79 30.17 8.89
C CYS A 411 -10.30 29.83 8.87
N TYR A 412 -9.91 28.72 8.25
CA TYR A 412 -8.50 28.34 8.12
C TYR A 412 -7.64 29.42 7.45
N ASN A 413 -8.23 30.18 6.52
CA ASN A 413 -7.53 31.20 5.74
C ASN A 413 -7.39 32.54 6.49
N CYS A 414 -8.51 33.15 6.90
CA CYS A 414 -8.49 34.49 7.51
C CYS A 414 -8.60 34.49 9.04
N ARG A 415 -8.75 33.31 9.66
CA ARG A 415 -8.88 33.11 11.12
C ARG A 415 -10.11 33.75 11.78
N GLN A 416 -10.98 34.39 11.00
CA GLN A 416 -12.23 34.96 11.52
C GLN A 416 -13.24 33.87 11.91
N PRO A 417 -14.09 34.12 12.92
CA PRO A 417 -15.18 33.23 13.31
C PRO A 417 -16.08 32.87 12.12
N MET A 418 -16.54 31.63 12.11
CA MET A 418 -17.54 31.11 11.18
C MET A 418 -18.80 30.70 11.96
N SER A 419 -19.89 30.41 11.25
CA SER A 419 -21.06 29.78 11.87
C SER A 419 -20.64 28.49 12.59
N GLN A 420 -21.32 28.12 13.68
CA GLN A 420 -21.02 26.87 14.39
C GLN A 420 -21.35 25.66 13.51
N ASP A 421 -20.52 24.62 13.54
CA ASP A 421 -20.76 23.38 12.80
C ASP A 421 -21.70 22.50 13.61
N THR A 422 -22.98 22.48 13.23
CA THR A 422 -24.04 21.72 13.89
C THR A 422 -24.08 20.25 13.46
N GLU A 423 -23.19 19.87 12.56
CA GLU A 423 -23.06 18.54 11.95
C GLU A 423 -21.57 18.17 11.90
N ALA A 424 -20.89 18.32 13.04
CA ALA A 424 -19.46 18.03 13.13
C ALA A 424 -19.19 16.55 12.85
N ARG A 425 -18.24 16.30 11.96
CA ARG A 425 -17.78 14.96 11.56
C ARG A 425 -16.49 14.62 12.28
N TRP A 426 -16.32 13.37 12.67
CA TRP A 426 -15.12 12.87 13.33
C TRP A 426 -14.53 11.70 12.56
N ALA A 427 -13.21 11.55 12.56
CA ALA A 427 -12.54 10.50 11.82
C ALA A 427 -12.56 9.16 12.59
N VAL A 428 -12.94 8.07 11.91
CA VAL A 428 -13.03 6.71 12.49
C VAL A 428 -11.66 6.21 12.93
N MET A 429 -10.64 6.32 12.06
CA MET A 429 -9.28 5.83 12.33
C MET A 429 -8.46 6.77 13.23
N ARG A 430 -8.94 8.00 13.47
CA ARG A 430 -8.22 9.03 14.23
C ARG A 430 -9.15 9.62 15.28
N LEU A 431 -9.32 8.87 16.36
CA LEU A 431 -10.23 9.22 17.45
C LEU A 431 -9.98 10.64 17.93
N GLY A 432 -11.06 11.37 18.16
CA GLY A 432 -11.01 12.76 18.60
C GLY A 432 -10.55 13.79 17.55
N HIS A 433 -10.33 13.41 16.28
CA HIS A 433 -10.03 14.36 15.22
C HIS A 433 -11.29 14.83 14.48
N TYR A 434 -11.52 16.14 14.49
CA TYR A 434 -12.57 16.80 13.71
C TYR A 434 -12.24 16.78 12.21
N VAL A 435 -13.20 16.41 11.37
CA VAL A 435 -13.05 16.39 9.92
C VAL A 435 -13.46 17.74 9.34
N ILE A 436 -12.49 18.47 8.79
CA ILE A 436 -12.67 19.80 8.21
C ILE A 436 -13.79 19.80 7.16
N ARG A 437 -14.72 20.76 7.30
CA ARG A 437 -15.73 21.05 6.28
C ARG A 437 -15.46 22.37 5.58
N ARG A 438 -15.87 22.45 4.31
CA ARG A 438 -15.93 23.72 3.57
C ARG A 438 -17.22 24.43 3.89
N ARG A 439 -17.14 25.66 4.38
CA ARG A 439 -18.28 26.47 4.82
C ARG A 439 -18.09 27.92 4.35
N ARG A 440 -19.18 28.65 4.19
CA ARG A 440 -19.13 30.06 3.74
C ARG A 440 -18.46 30.92 4.81
N CYS A 441 -17.42 31.67 4.44
CA CYS A 441 -16.77 32.61 5.34
C CYS A 441 -17.23 34.03 5.02
N ASN A 442 -17.94 34.66 5.96
CA ASN A 442 -18.54 35.99 5.78
C ASN A 442 -17.57 37.14 6.07
N SER A 443 -16.27 36.86 6.27
CA SER A 443 -15.29 37.93 6.48
C SER A 443 -15.06 38.72 5.19
N GLY A 444 -14.80 40.02 5.33
CA GLY A 444 -14.42 40.88 4.19
C GLY A 444 -13.22 40.35 3.41
N ILE A 445 -12.26 39.74 4.11
CA ILE A 445 -11.06 39.10 3.51
C ILE A 445 -11.43 37.94 2.59
N CYS A 446 -12.43 37.13 2.97
CA CYS A 446 -12.82 35.95 2.19
C CYS A 446 -13.95 36.21 1.20
N GLN A 447 -14.59 37.38 1.24
CA GLN A 447 -15.65 37.80 0.32
C GLN A 447 -16.78 36.76 0.17
N GLY A 448 -17.20 36.11 1.25
CA GLY A 448 -18.26 35.10 1.19
C GLY A 448 -17.86 33.79 0.50
N LYS A 449 -16.58 33.54 0.21
CA LYS A 449 -16.13 32.28 -0.41
C LYS A 449 -16.22 31.11 0.57
N CYS A 450 -16.44 29.90 0.03
CA CYS A 450 -16.36 28.66 0.81
C CYS A 450 -14.91 28.38 1.21
N ARG A 451 -14.65 28.32 2.50
CA ARG A 451 -13.32 28.07 3.09
C ARG A 451 -13.38 26.89 4.06
N ALA A 452 -12.23 26.28 4.32
CA ALA A 452 -12.10 25.28 5.38
C ALA A 452 -12.38 25.91 6.73
N GLY A 453 -13.37 25.39 7.46
CA GLY A 453 -13.59 25.70 8.87
C GLY A 453 -12.80 24.73 9.73
N ILE A 454 -11.96 25.24 10.62
CA ILE A 454 -11.26 24.45 11.64
C ILE A 454 -11.87 24.74 13.02
N PRO A 455 -11.68 23.85 14.01
CA PRO A 455 -12.17 24.11 15.37
C PRO A 455 -11.60 25.42 15.92
N ARG A 456 -12.46 26.22 16.56
CA ARG A 456 -12.07 27.43 17.28
C ARG A 456 -11.23 27.08 18.51
N ASP A 457 -11.59 26.00 19.18
CA ASP A 457 -10.79 25.41 20.25
C ASP A 457 -9.58 24.69 19.65
N SER A 458 -8.39 25.26 19.86
CA SER A 458 -7.13 24.71 19.37
C SER A 458 -6.73 23.37 19.99
N SER A 459 -7.36 22.96 21.10
CA SER A 459 -7.14 21.65 21.72
C SER A 459 -7.77 20.50 20.91
N ILE A 460 -8.75 20.81 20.07
CA ILE A 460 -9.43 19.83 19.22
C ILE A 460 -8.58 19.61 17.96
N PRO A 461 -7.92 18.45 17.81
CA PRO A 461 -7.17 18.19 16.60
C PRO A 461 -8.13 18.02 15.42
N PHE A 462 -7.65 18.30 14.21
CA PHE A 462 -8.45 18.19 13.00
C PHE A 462 -7.71 17.51 11.86
N VAL A 463 -8.45 17.01 10.89
CA VAL A 463 -7.99 16.30 9.68
C VAL A 463 -8.80 16.75 8.47
N TRP A 464 -8.22 16.67 7.28
CA TRP A 464 -8.92 16.98 6.03
C TRP A 464 -9.89 15.86 5.65
N GLY A 465 -11.06 16.22 5.12
CA GLY A 465 -12.07 15.27 4.62
C GLY A 465 -11.70 14.67 3.27
N SER A 466 -10.51 14.07 3.16
CA SER A 466 -10.10 13.27 1.99
C SER A 466 -9.86 11.82 2.44
N ARG A 467 -10.18 10.83 1.59
CA ARG A 467 -9.96 9.41 1.94
C ARG A 467 -8.52 9.14 2.41
N PRO A 468 -7.45 9.58 1.70
CA PRO A 468 -6.08 9.36 2.16
C PRO A 468 -5.76 9.94 3.55
N ASP A 469 -6.38 11.06 3.92
CA ASP A 469 -6.14 11.70 5.22
C ASP A 469 -6.92 11.02 6.35
N LEU A 470 -8.11 10.50 6.05
CA LEU A 470 -8.99 9.82 7.01
C LEU A 470 -8.61 8.34 7.22
N SER A 471 -8.08 7.66 6.21
CA SER A 471 -7.64 6.26 6.32
C SER A 471 -6.27 6.10 6.99
N ALA A 472 -5.54 7.19 7.24
CA ALA A 472 -4.24 7.12 7.91
C ALA A 472 -4.43 6.96 9.43
N GLN A 473 -4.02 5.82 10.01
CA GLN A 473 -4.04 5.57 11.47
C GLN A 473 -3.18 6.57 12.24
N ILE A 474 -2.01 6.89 11.70
CA ILE A 474 -1.11 7.88 12.29
C ILE A 474 -1.34 9.22 11.60
N SER A 475 -1.41 10.27 12.41
CA SER A 475 -1.37 11.64 11.94
C SER A 475 -0.21 11.84 10.99
N ARG A 476 -0.50 11.89 9.67
CA ARG A 476 0.28 12.72 8.75
C ARG A 476 0.06 14.19 9.08
N ARG A 477 0.22 14.60 10.35
CA ARG A 477 0.94 15.86 10.55
C ARG A 477 2.22 15.59 9.80
N ILE A 478 2.42 16.35 8.73
CA ILE A 478 3.71 16.57 8.11
C ILE A 478 4.60 17.26 9.18
N ARG A 479 4.79 16.61 10.34
CA ARG A 479 6.01 16.72 11.14
C ARG A 479 7.02 15.98 10.29
N GLU A 480 7.43 16.66 9.23
CA GLU A 480 8.72 16.51 8.56
C GLU A 480 9.37 15.17 8.87
N ASP A 481 8.82 14.08 8.30
CA ASP A 481 9.25 12.70 8.60
C ASP A 481 10.75 12.50 8.36
N TRP A 482 11.36 13.46 7.67
CA TRP A 482 12.77 13.62 7.44
C TRP A 482 13.55 14.29 8.58
N ARG A 483 13.02 14.43 9.81
CA ARG A 483 13.74 15.04 10.95
C ARG A 483 15.11 14.41 11.16
N GLU A 484 15.20 13.09 11.01
CA GLU A 484 16.46 12.35 11.15
C GLU A 484 17.46 12.64 10.02
N THR A 485 16.99 13.15 8.88
CA THR A 485 17.84 13.57 7.75
C THR A 485 18.24 15.03 7.79
N ILE A 486 17.80 15.78 8.80
CA ILE A 486 18.14 17.19 9.00
C ILE A 486 19.05 17.33 10.21
N ARG A 487 20.05 18.21 10.07
CA ARG A 487 20.98 18.53 11.15
C ARG A 487 20.24 19.17 12.30
N ASP A 488 20.73 18.92 13.52
CA ASP A 488 20.29 19.72 14.65
C ASP A 488 20.71 21.19 14.39
N PRO A 489 19.87 22.19 14.72
CA PRO A 489 20.26 23.59 14.61
C PRO A 489 21.61 23.90 15.26
N LYS A 490 21.93 23.25 16.39
CA LYS A 490 23.22 23.42 17.09
C LYS A 490 24.42 22.96 16.26
N ASP A 491 24.25 21.91 15.44
CA ASP A 491 25.30 21.42 14.54
C ASP A 491 25.54 22.37 13.35
N CYS A 492 24.65 23.34 13.15
CA CYS A 492 24.73 24.33 12.08
C CYS A 492 25.35 25.65 12.56
N GLU A 493 25.31 25.95 13.86
CA GLU A 493 25.80 27.20 14.43
C GLU A 493 27.28 27.46 14.10
N GLY A 494 27.58 28.65 13.57
CA GLY A 494 28.93 29.08 13.19
C GLY A 494 29.51 28.46 11.90
N LYS A 495 28.90 27.39 11.35
CA LYS A 495 29.37 26.72 10.11
C LYS A 495 28.42 26.89 8.93
N LEU A 496 27.12 26.86 9.18
CA LEU A 496 26.06 26.80 8.15
C LEU A 496 24.83 27.66 8.52
N SER A 497 24.69 28.11 9.76
CA SER A 497 23.53 28.86 10.27
C SER A 497 23.57 30.36 9.91
N GLN A 498 23.88 30.69 8.67
CA GLN A 498 23.66 32.05 8.17
C GLN A 498 22.23 32.13 7.63
N PRO A 499 21.53 33.26 7.81
CA PRO A 499 20.24 33.47 7.17
C PRO A 499 20.33 33.19 5.67
N VAL A 500 19.41 32.38 5.14
CA VAL A 500 19.39 32.06 3.70
C VAL A 500 18.35 32.92 3.03
N GLU A 501 18.80 33.78 2.12
CA GLU A 501 17.91 34.46 1.19
C GLU A 501 17.52 33.51 0.05
N SER A 502 16.23 33.47 -0.24
CA SER A 502 15.69 32.65 -1.31
C SER A 502 14.63 33.40 -2.11
N TRP A 503 14.45 33.01 -3.36
CA TRP A 503 13.43 33.57 -4.24
C TRP A 503 12.61 32.49 -4.92
N CYS A 504 11.46 32.87 -5.49
CA CYS A 504 10.63 31.96 -6.28
C CYS A 504 11.43 31.44 -7.47
N ILE A 505 11.55 30.13 -7.66
CA ILE A 505 12.29 29.56 -8.79
C ILE A 505 11.75 30.00 -10.17
N ILE A 506 10.47 30.39 -10.23
CA ILE A 506 9.81 30.81 -11.46
C ILE A 506 10.04 32.30 -11.71
N CYS A 507 9.81 33.14 -10.70
CA CYS A 507 9.88 34.60 -10.86
C CYS A 507 11.30 35.16 -10.65
N LYS A 508 12.17 34.43 -9.94
CA LYS A 508 13.54 34.82 -9.59
C LYS A 508 13.61 36.23 -9.00
N GLU A 509 14.34 37.14 -9.61
CA GLU A 509 14.48 38.55 -9.22
C GLU A 509 13.11 39.26 -9.13
N ASN A 510 12.14 38.83 -9.95
CA ASN A 510 10.77 39.35 -9.96
C ASN A 510 9.86 38.66 -8.94
N THR A 511 10.42 38.00 -7.92
CA THR A 511 9.60 37.47 -6.84
C THR A 511 8.93 38.62 -6.11
N GLN A 512 7.65 38.49 -5.78
CA GLN A 512 6.94 39.46 -4.96
C GLN A 512 6.31 38.74 -3.77
N LEU A 513 6.60 39.19 -2.57
CA LEU A 513 6.08 38.67 -1.31
C LEU A 513 5.21 39.73 -0.61
N LEU A 514 4.57 39.35 0.49
CA LEU A 514 3.88 40.30 1.36
C LEU A 514 4.87 41.35 1.90
N GLY A 515 4.47 42.62 1.82
CA GLY A 515 5.26 43.78 2.23
C GLY A 515 6.33 44.18 1.21
N ASP A 516 6.04 44.03 -0.09
CA ASP A 516 6.91 44.43 -1.22
C ASP A 516 8.33 43.83 -1.22
N ARG A 517 8.55 42.78 -0.43
CA ARG A 517 9.82 42.06 -0.41
C ARG A 517 9.98 41.23 -1.66
N THR A 518 11.18 41.25 -2.23
CA THR A 518 11.55 40.44 -3.40
C THR A 518 12.30 39.16 -3.03
N ARG A 519 12.69 39.01 -1.76
CA ARG A 519 13.42 37.85 -1.24
C ARG A 519 12.79 37.35 0.05
N TYR A 520 12.75 36.04 0.21
CA TYR A 520 12.37 35.38 1.45
C TYR A 520 13.64 35.11 2.27
N LEU A 521 13.76 35.80 3.39
CA LEU A 521 14.82 35.59 4.36
C LEU A 521 14.41 34.50 5.36
N GLU A 522 15.18 33.44 5.44
CA GLU A 522 15.02 32.40 6.45
C GLU A 522 16.12 32.52 7.49
N GLU A 523 15.77 33.01 8.68
CA GLU A 523 16.70 33.23 9.79
C GLU A 523 17.27 31.92 10.35
N VAL A 524 16.48 30.84 10.33
CA VAL A 524 16.85 29.51 10.82
C VAL A 524 16.75 28.50 9.68
N PRO A 525 17.69 28.51 8.72
CA PRO A 525 17.70 27.58 7.61
C PRO A 525 17.83 26.14 8.10
N ARG A 526 17.25 25.21 7.36
CA ARG A 526 17.39 23.76 7.63
C ARG A 526 18.34 23.14 6.63
N TRP A 527 19.22 22.29 7.13
CA TRP A 527 20.28 21.65 6.36
C TRP A 527 20.22 20.14 6.50
N THR A 528 20.46 19.41 5.42
CA THR A 528 20.54 17.95 5.48
C THR A 528 21.79 17.48 6.22
N ILE A 529 21.73 16.28 6.82
CA ILE A 529 22.88 15.67 7.51
C ILE A 529 24.05 15.31 6.58
N GLY A 530 23.79 15.09 5.29
CA GLY A 530 24.82 14.70 4.32
C GLY A 530 25.91 15.75 4.05
N GLY A 531 27.04 15.29 3.51
CA GLY A 531 28.19 16.13 3.11
C GLY A 531 28.35 16.18 1.58
N PRO A 532 28.31 17.36 0.94
CA PRO A 532 28.05 18.67 1.53
C PRO A 532 26.58 18.82 2.00
N PRO A 533 26.32 19.60 3.06
CA PRO A 533 24.97 19.88 3.56
C PRO A 533 24.14 20.63 2.52
N LYS A 534 22.88 20.26 2.35
CA LYS A 534 21.97 20.89 1.38
C LYS A 534 20.84 21.62 2.10
N TYR A 535 20.57 22.86 1.69
CA TYR A 535 19.48 23.68 2.21
C TYR A 535 18.12 23.10 1.82
N VAL A 536 17.20 22.96 2.78
CA VAL A 536 15.85 22.43 2.54
C VAL A 536 14.91 23.54 2.09
N GLU A 537 14.59 23.52 0.80
CA GLU A 537 13.80 24.56 0.13
C GLU A 537 12.42 24.80 0.77
N ARG A 538 12.05 26.07 0.85
CA ARG A 538 10.74 26.53 1.35
C ARG A 538 9.73 26.75 0.23
N ARG A 539 8.49 27.01 0.63
CA ARG A 539 7.38 27.37 -0.27
C ARG A 539 6.54 28.52 0.29
N PRO A 540 7.12 29.69 0.56
CA PRO A 540 6.32 30.88 0.78
C PRO A 540 5.48 31.20 -0.47
N MET A 541 4.47 32.04 -0.30
CA MET A 541 3.57 32.44 -1.39
C MET A 541 4.19 33.58 -2.19
N CYS A 542 4.50 33.33 -3.47
CA CYS A 542 4.88 34.39 -4.42
C CYS A 542 3.61 35.02 -5.01
N LEU A 543 3.41 36.31 -4.80
CA LEU A 543 2.25 37.08 -5.27
C LEU A 543 2.17 37.15 -6.80
N ASN A 544 3.31 37.21 -7.50
CA ASN A 544 3.34 37.15 -8.96
C ASN A 544 2.90 35.78 -9.50
N CYS A 545 3.37 34.68 -8.91
CA CYS A 545 2.83 33.36 -9.28
C CYS A 545 1.34 33.24 -8.95
N GLN A 546 0.88 33.85 -7.85
CA GLN A 546 -0.52 33.81 -7.45
C GLN A 546 -1.41 34.62 -8.41
N SER A 547 -1.00 35.81 -8.83
CA SER A 547 -1.74 36.67 -9.76
C SER A 547 -1.86 36.02 -11.14
N GLU A 548 -0.84 35.29 -11.57
CA GLU A 548 -0.86 34.48 -12.80
C GLU A 548 -1.62 33.13 -12.66
N GLY A 549 -2.31 32.89 -11.53
CA GLY A 549 -3.09 31.66 -11.35
C GLY A 549 -2.25 30.39 -11.12
N ARG A 550 -1.00 30.53 -10.67
CA ARG A 550 -0.08 29.44 -10.32
C ARG A 550 0.17 29.28 -8.81
N PRO A 551 -0.82 29.46 -7.89
CA PRO A 551 -0.57 29.47 -6.46
C PRO A 551 -0.08 28.10 -5.95
N GLY A 552 0.99 28.11 -5.13
CA GLY A 552 1.43 26.96 -4.33
C GLY A 552 2.33 25.93 -5.03
N THR A 553 2.73 26.16 -6.29
CA THR A 553 3.60 25.24 -7.03
C THR A 553 5.08 25.62 -6.98
N ALA A 554 5.38 26.91 -6.89
CA ALA A 554 6.74 27.39 -6.92
C ALA A 554 7.48 27.08 -5.61
N ARG A 555 8.67 26.50 -5.74
CA ARG A 555 9.64 26.32 -4.65
C ARG A 555 10.56 27.52 -4.59
N PHE A 556 11.05 27.83 -3.39
CA PHE A 556 12.00 28.89 -3.18
C PHE A 556 13.40 28.30 -3.10
N VAL A 557 14.27 28.76 -3.99
CA VAL A 557 15.67 28.32 -4.07
C VAL A 557 16.59 29.42 -3.56
N PRO A 558 17.76 29.08 -2.98
CA PRO A 558 18.73 30.07 -2.53
C PRO A 558 19.11 31.05 -3.67
N VAL A 559 19.19 32.34 -3.33
CA VAL A 559 19.70 33.38 -4.24
C VAL A 559 21.18 33.14 -4.53
N ASP A 560 21.96 32.80 -3.48
CA ASP A 560 23.36 32.43 -3.64
C ASP A 560 23.48 31.12 -4.43
N ALA A 561 24.16 31.20 -5.58
CA ALA A 561 24.40 30.07 -6.47
C ALA A 561 25.25 28.96 -5.82
N THR A 562 26.11 29.30 -4.86
CA THR A 562 27.01 28.37 -4.17
C THR A 562 26.31 27.49 -3.15
N ILE A 563 25.15 27.92 -2.62
CA ILE A 563 24.40 27.14 -1.63
C ILE A 563 23.67 25.97 -2.33
N PRO A 564 24.06 24.71 -2.09
CA PRO A 564 23.34 23.55 -2.60
C PRO A 564 21.98 23.45 -1.90
N SER A 565 20.92 23.13 -2.64
CA SER A 565 19.57 22.97 -2.07
C SER A 565 18.94 21.64 -2.45
N ILE A 566 17.98 21.19 -1.65
CA ILE A 566 17.17 20.01 -1.90
C ILE A 566 15.69 20.31 -1.71
N TYR A 567 14.89 19.85 -2.66
CA TYR A 567 13.45 20.01 -2.64
C TYR A 567 12.79 19.05 -1.64
N LYS A 568 11.87 19.57 -0.81
CA LYS A 568 11.17 18.78 0.24
C LYS A 568 10.57 17.46 -0.26
N LYS A 569 10.01 17.39 -1.47
CA LYS A 569 9.44 16.14 -2.02
C LYS A 569 10.51 15.08 -2.26
N LYS A 570 11.70 15.49 -2.67
CA LYS A 570 12.83 14.59 -2.89
C LYS A 570 13.34 14.05 -1.56
N LEU A 571 13.45 14.90 -0.54
CA LEU A 571 13.79 14.48 0.82
C LEU A 571 12.77 13.48 1.39
N THR A 572 11.46 13.74 1.23
CA THR A 572 10.41 12.77 1.58
C THR A 572 10.54 11.45 0.83
N SER A 573 10.97 11.48 -0.44
CA SER A 573 11.21 10.25 -1.22
C SER A 573 12.40 9.46 -0.68
N ILE A 574 13.47 10.15 -0.25
CA ILE A 574 14.65 9.53 0.38
C ILE A 574 14.23 8.89 1.69
N GLU A 575 13.54 9.63 2.57
CA GLU A 575 13.08 9.08 3.86
C GLU A 575 12.15 7.88 3.66
N LYS A 576 11.22 7.95 2.71
CA LYS A 576 10.36 6.81 2.40
C LYS A 576 11.13 5.59 1.89
N THR A 577 12.28 5.79 1.25
CA THR A 577 13.06 4.72 0.64
C THR A 577 14.10 4.15 1.60
N PHE A 578 14.67 5.00 2.46
CA PHE A 578 15.88 4.76 3.24
C PHE A 578 15.72 5.12 4.73
N GLY A 579 14.51 5.42 5.18
CA GLY A 579 14.22 5.86 6.55
C GLY A 579 14.56 4.81 7.61
N GLY A 580 14.65 3.54 7.25
CA GLY A 580 15.09 2.47 8.15
C GLY A 580 16.61 2.33 8.31
N LEU A 581 17.41 3.07 7.53
CA LEU A 581 18.88 2.95 7.57
C LEU A 581 19.50 3.72 8.74
N GLU A 582 20.72 3.34 9.13
CA GLU A 582 21.51 4.09 10.11
C GLU A 582 21.78 5.54 9.63
N LYS A 583 21.90 6.46 10.59
CA LYS A 583 22.06 7.90 10.33
C LYS A 583 23.25 8.21 9.41
N ASP A 584 24.36 7.52 9.58
CA ASP A 584 25.57 7.73 8.78
C ASP A 584 25.36 7.34 7.32
N VAL A 585 24.65 6.23 7.07
CA VAL A 585 24.27 5.81 5.72
C VAL A 585 23.31 6.80 5.09
N LYS A 586 22.31 7.29 5.85
CA LYS A 586 21.42 8.38 5.39
C LYS A 586 22.23 9.63 5.01
N ALA A 587 23.26 9.98 5.78
CA ALA A 587 24.13 11.12 5.49
C ALA A 587 24.92 10.93 4.19
N GLU A 588 25.45 9.73 3.93
CA GLU A 588 26.14 9.42 2.68
C GLU A 588 25.22 9.59 1.46
N ILE A 589 24.01 9.00 1.51
CA ILE A 589 22.99 9.17 0.45
C ILE A 589 22.72 10.64 0.18
N LEU A 590 22.49 11.40 1.25
CA LEU A 590 22.18 12.83 1.14
C LEU A 590 23.38 13.65 0.68
N GLY A 591 24.60 13.17 0.89
CA GLY A 591 25.83 13.78 0.39
C GLY A 591 25.94 13.68 -1.12
N VAL A 592 25.72 12.48 -1.66
CA VAL A 592 25.81 12.21 -3.11
C VAL A 592 24.55 12.58 -3.88
N GLU A 593 23.40 12.76 -3.21
CA GLU A 593 22.16 13.15 -3.86
C GLU A 593 22.30 14.49 -4.59
N ARG A 594 21.77 14.58 -5.81
CA ARG A 594 21.89 15.79 -6.65
C ARG A 594 21.22 16.99 -5.99
N THR A 595 21.87 18.13 -6.09
CA THR A 595 21.24 19.41 -5.76
C THR A 595 20.05 19.63 -6.66
N SER A 596 18.97 20.17 -6.10
CA SER A 596 17.88 20.68 -6.89
C SER A 596 18.36 21.68 -7.94
N SER A 597 17.82 21.59 -9.16
CA SER A 597 18.03 22.64 -10.17
C SER A 597 17.60 24.01 -9.63
N LYS A 598 18.30 25.09 -9.96
CA LYS A 598 17.86 26.47 -9.67
C LYS A 598 17.05 27.07 -10.83
N ASN A 599 16.86 26.31 -11.90
CA ASN A 599 16.05 26.71 -13.04
C ASN A 599 14.64 26.10 -12.94
N PRO A 600 13.61 26.87 -13.33
CA PRO A 600 12.27 26.32 -13.43
C PRO A 600 12.31 25.18 -14.44
N ARG A 601 11.60 24.08 -14.14
CA ARG A 601 11.35 23.08 -15.17
C ARG A 601 10.53 23.78 -16.24
N ALA A 602 10.87 23.57 -17.51
CA ALA A 602 10.01 24.00 -18.61
C ALA A 602 8.57 23.57 -18.26
N PRO A 603 7.58 24.48 -18.31
CA PRO A 603 6.21 24.11 -18.06
C PRO A 603 5.93 22.90 -18.94
N ALA A 604 5.44 21.81 -18.34
CA ALA A 604 4.96 20.68 -19.14
C ALA A 604 3.98 21.31 -20.13
N GLY A 605 4.34 21.27 -21.42
CA GLY A 605 3.53 21.92 -22.46
C GLY A 605 2.06 21.53 -22.28
N PRO A 606 1.11 22.37 -22.75
CA PRO A 606 -0.31 22.10 -22.60
C PRO A 606 -0.55 20.62 -22.89
N ARG A 607 -1.08 19.88 -21.89
CA ARG A 607 -1.30 18.44 -22.04
C ARG A 607 -2.07 18.28 -23.35
N PRO A 608 -1.54 17.56 -24.35
CA PRO A 608 -2.24 17.38 -25.61
C PRO A 608 -3.63 16.87 -25.28
N SER A 609 -4.65 17.43 -25.96
CA SER A 609 -6.01 16.96 -25.77
C SER A 609 -6.04 15.44 -25.96
N ARG A 610 -7.00 14.73 -25.35
CA ARG A 610 -7.11 13.28 -25.49
C ARG A 610 -7.09 12.85 -26.97
N ALA A 611 -7.66 13.68 -27.86
CA ALA A 611 -7.60 13.51 -29.30
C ALA A 611 -6.18 13.66 -29.88
N GLN A 612 -5.43 14.71 -29.51
CA GLN A 612 -4.02 14.87 -29.90
C GLN A 612 -3.11 13.75 -29.35
N ALA A 613 -3.36 13.28 -28.12
CA ALA A 613 -2.59 12.19 -27.54
C ALA A 613 -2.81 10.87 -28.30
N LEU A 614 -4.05 10.60 -28.74
CA LEU A 614 -4.38 9.44 -29.58
C LEU A 614 -3.80 9.57 -30.99
N ALA A 615 -3.90 10.75 -31.61
CA ALA A 615 -3.32 11.02 -32.93
C ALA A 615 -1.79 10.89 -32.92
N ASN A 616 -1.12 11.41 -31.89
CA ASN A 616 0.33 11.26 -31.73
C ASN A 616 0.72 9.81 -31.51
N LYS A 617 -0.05 9.05 -30.70
CA LYS A 617 0.17 7.62 -30.51
C LYS A 617 0.04 6.83 -31.82
N SER A 618 -0.93 7.17 -32.67
CA SER A 618 -1.09 6.55 -34.01
C SER A 618 0.11 6.84 -34.91
N LYS A 619 0.54 8.10 -34.99
CA LYS A 619 1.72 8.49 -35.78
C LYS A 619 3.01 7.84 -35.28
N THR A 620 3.18 7.69 -33.97
CA THR A 620 4.34 6.99 -33.40
C THR A 620 4.31 5.49 -33.69
N LEU A 621 3.13 4.86 -33.71
CA LEU A 621 2.98 3.45 -34.08
C LEU A 621 3.27 3.23 -35.57
N GLU A 622 2.81 4.12 -36.45
CA GLU A 622 3.12 4.08 -37.89
C GLU A 622 4.62 4.30 -38.16
N ALA A 623 5.25 5.27 -37.50
CA ALA A 623 6.69 5.51 -37.63
C ALA A 623 7.53 4.33 -37.12
N ASN A 624 7.12 3.70 -36.02
CA ASN A 624 7.79 2.51 -35.51
C ASN A 624 7.58 1.30 -36.43
N ALA A 625 6.40 1.13 -37.02
CA ALA A 625 6.15 0.06 -37.99
C ALA A 625 7.00 0.23 -39.26
N LEU A 626 7.11 1.45 -39.78
CA LEU A 626 7.96 1.77 -40.93
C LEU A 626 9.46 1.58 -40.62
N SER A 627 9.91 1.97 -39.43
CA SER A 627 11.29 1.73 -38.99
C SER A 627 11.59 0.24 -38.80
N MET A 628 10.64 -0.57 -38.31
CA MET A 628 10.84 -2.02 -38.20
C MET A 628 10.90 -2.70 -39.58
N LEU A 629 10.12 -2.23 -40.56
CA LEU A 629 10.17 -2.73 -41.94
C LEU A 629 11.50 -2.38 -42.64
N GLN A 630 12.06 -1.20 -42.38
CA GLN A 630 13.36 -0.80 -42.93
C GLN A 630 14.51 -1.59 -42.29
N ASN A 631 14.47 -1.81 -40.97
CA ASN A 631 15.52 -2.54 -40.26
C ASN A 631 15.47 -4.06 -40.50
N SER A 632 14.31 -4.65 -40.85
CA SER A 632 14.23 -6.07 -41.20
C SER A 632 14.85 -6.37 -42.57
N SER A 633 14.81 -5.41 -43.50
CA SER A 633 15.40 -5.56 -44.83
C SER A 633 16.93 -5.65 -44.75
N THR A 634 17.55 -4.80 -43.93
CA THR A 634 19.01 -4.78 -43.75
C THR A 634 19.53 -5.99 -42.99
N ALA A 635 18.79 -6.49 -42.00
CA ALA A 635 19.20 -7.67 -41.23
C ALA A 635 19.18 -8.98 -42.04
N VAL A 636 18.28 -9.10 -43.02
CA VAL A 636 18.22 -10.27 -43.92
C VAL A 636 19.38 -10.26 -44.92
N GLU A 637 19.77 -9.08 -45.43
CA GLU A 637 20.96 -8.93 -46.28
C GLU A 637 22.27 -9.17 -45.51
N GLU A 638 22.38 -8.70 -44.26
CA GLU A 638 23.57 -8.93 -43.43
C GLU A 638 23.78 -10.40 -43.09
N GLU A 639 22.71 -11.14 -42.78
CA GLU A 639 22.80 -12.57 -42.48
C GLU A 639 23.09 -13.40 -43.74
N GLN A 640 22.53 -13.03 -44.91
CA GLN A 640 22.89 -13.65 -46.19
C GLN A 640 24.37 -13.42 -46.55
N ASN A 641 24.90 -12.23 -46.33
CA ASN A 641 26.31 -11.92 -46.55
C ASN A 641 27.23 -12.65 -45.56
N ARG A 642 26.79 -12.83 -44.31
CA ARG A 642 27.54 -13.58 -43.29
C ARG A 642 27.60 -15.08 -43.60
N ILE A 643 26.51 -15.66 -44.10
CA ILE A 643 26.47 -17.05 -44.58
C ILE A 643 27.38 -17.22 -45.81
N ALA A 644 27.41 -16.25 -46.72
CA ALA A 644 28.30 -16.27 -47.88
C ALA A 644 29.80 -16.22 -47.48
N LEU A 645 30.16 -15.39 -46.50
CA LEU A 645 31.54 -15.29 -45.99
C LEU A 645 31.99 -16.52 -45.19
N SER A 646 31.08 -17.12 -44.41
CA SER A 646 31.29 -18.39 -43.71
C SER A 646 31.62 -19.53 -44.68
N ASN A 647 30.96 -19.56 -45.84
CA ASN A 647 31.19 -20.60 -46.85
C ASN A 647 32.51 -20.42 -47.61
N ILE A 648 33.06 -19.20 -47.68
CA ILE A 648 34.37 -18.94 -48.27
C ILE A 648 35.51 -19.29 -47.30
N ALA A 649 35.34 -19.05 -46.00
CA ALA A 649 36.34 -19.35 -44.98
C ALA A 649 36.54 -20.86 -44.72
N ASN A 650 35.52 -21.69 -44.95
CA ASN A 650 35.60 -23.14 -44.77
C ASN A 650 36.24 -23.89 -45.96
N ALA A 651 36.61 -23.19 -47.03
CA ALA A 651 37.26 -23.79 -48.20
C ALA A 651 38.81 -23.70 -48.17
N SER A 652 39.41 -23.03 -47.19
CA SER A 652 40.85 -22.71 -47.20
C SER A 652 41.66 -23.22 -46.00
N ALA A 653 41.18 -24.20 -45.25
CA ALA A 653 41.90 -24.73 -44.09
C ALA A 653 41.91 -26.27 -44.08
N PHE A 654 42.68 -26.85 -44.99
CA PHE A 654 43.20 -28.22 -44.89
C PHE A 654 44.60 -28.23 -45.51
N ASP A 655 45.61 -27.89 -44.71
CA ASP A 655 46.87 -28.62 -44.76
C ASP A 655 47.81 -28.26 -43.60
N SER A 656 48.64 -29.24 -43.22
CA SER A 656 49.81 -29.20 -42.32
C SER A 656 49.65 -29.37 -40.79
N CYS A 657 49.67 -30.66 -40.42
CA CYS A 657 50.67 -31.37 -39.59
C CYS A 657 50.82 -31.18 -38.07
N LEU A 658 50.90 -32.36 -37.44
CA LEU A 658 51.01 -32.75 -36.04
C LEU A 658 52.46 -32.94 -35.55
N THR A 659 52.67 -32.81 -34.24
CA THR A 659 53.56 -33.64 -33.38
C THR A 659 53.02 -33.58 -31.93
N ILE A 660 52.40 -34.65 -31.35
CA ILE A 660 52.98 -35.75 -30.51
C ILE A 660 53.65 -35.21 -29.22
N SER A 661 53.43 -35.60 -27.95
CA SER A 661 52.62 -36.57 -27.14
C SER A 661 53.03 -36.33 -25.64
N PRO A 662 52.80 -37.21 -24.63
CA PRO A 662 51.53 -37.71 -24.05
C PRO A 662 51.53 -37.65 -22.48
N CYS A 663 50.42 -38.01 -21.82
CA CYS A 663 50.42 -38.90 -20.64
C CYS A 663 49.01 -39.39 -20.25
N HIS A 664 48.98 -40.64 -19.79
CA HIS A 664 47.86 -41.57 -19.61
C HIS A 664 46.89 -41.32 -18.44
N GLY A 665 45.70 -41.97 -18.51
CA GLY A 665 44.80 -42.18 -17.36
C GLY A 665 43.45 -42.86 -17.64
N ASN A 666 43.48 -44.11 -18.13
CA ASN A 666 42.50 -45.22 -18.12
C ASN A 666 40.97 -45.06 -17.94
N LEU A 667 40.28 -45.80 -18.83
CA LEU A 667 38.87 -46.19 -18.90
C LEU A 667 38.41 -47.15 -17.78
N VAL A 668 37.09 -47.11 -17.51
CA VAL A 668 36.26 -48.32 -17.32
C VAL A 668 34.96 -48.15 -18.14
N ASN A 669 34.67 -49.14 -18.98
CA ASN A 669 33.44 -49.31 -19.77
C ASN A 669 32.30 -49.84 -18.89
N GLU A 670 31.03 -49.57 -19.25
CA GLU A 670 30.05 -50.62 -19.54
C GLU A 670 28.69 -50.07 -20.05
N VAL A 671 28.30 -50.61 -21.22
CA VAL A 671 26.96 -51.11 -21.60
C VAL A 671 25.77 -50.15 -21.68
N ALA A 672 25.43 -49.81 -22.93
CA ALA A 672 24.08 -49.45 -23.36
C ALA A 672 23.22 -50.70 -23.58
N PRO A 673 21.88 -50.55 -23.56
CA PRO A 673 21.13 -51.14 -24.66
C PRO A 673 20.13 -50.17 -25.30
N THR A 674 20.12 -50.27 -26.62
CA THR A 674 19.21 -49.66 -27.57
C THR A 674 17.84 -50.33 -27.49
N LEU A 675 16.75 -49.56 -27.48
CA LEU A 675 15.41 -50.08 -27.75
C LEU A 675 14.63 -49.10 -28.62
N LYS A 676 14.59 -49.42 -29.93
CA LYS A 676 13.63 -48.92 -30.92
C LYS A 676 12.30 -49.64 -30.70
N ARG A 677 11.16 -48.93 -30.71
CA ARG A 677 9.85 -49.37 -31.26
C ARG A 677 8.77 -48.27 -31.13
N PRO A 678 7.62 -48.35 -31.83
CA PRO A 678 7.37 -47.51 -33.00
C PRO A 678 6.11 -46.63 -32.92
N LEU A 679 5.99 -45.77 -33.92
CA LEU A 679 4.77 -45.06 -34.33
C LEU A 679 3.58 -46.01 -34.55
N THR A 680 2.44 -45.70 -33.94
CA THR A 680 1.12 -46.22 -34.32
C THR A 680 0.09 -45.10 -34.34
N ASN A 681 -0.34 -44.76 -35.55
CA ASN A 681 -1.69 -44.45 -36.03
C ASN A 681 -2.74 -43.98 -35.00
N MET A 682 -3.21 -42.73 -35.17
CA MET A 682 -4.54 -42.29 -34.74
C MET A 682 -5.51 -42.31 -35.94
N PRO A 683 -6.76 -42.77 -35.76
CA PRO A 683 -7.76 -42.73 -36.83
C PRO A 683 -8.56 -41.42 -36.84
N HIS A 684 -8.79 -40.98 -38.07
CA HIS A 684 -9.87 -40.09 -38.51
C HIS A 684 -11.23 -40.46 -37.91
N TRP A 685 -11.95 -39.49 -37.35
CA TRP A 685 -13.41 -39.55 -37.19
C TRP A 685 -14.06 -38.32 -37.83
N SER A 686 -15.03 -38.61 -38.69
CA SER A 686 -15.78 -37.70 -39.53
C SER A 686 -17.13 -37.36 -38.89
N SER A 687 -17.48 -36.08 -38.91
CA SER A 687 -18.75 -35.51 -39.40
C SER A 687 -20.07 -36.28 -39.20
N ILE A 688 -20.91 -35.81 -38.26
CA ILE A 688 -22.39 -35.79 -38.30
C ILE A 688 -22.77 -34.51 -37.53
N GLY A 689 -23.51 -33.50 -38.01
CA GLY A 689 -24.73 -33.50 -38.83
C GLY A 689 -25.92 -33.14 -37.92
N GLY A 690 -26.33 -31.88 -37.86
CA GLY A 690 -27.45 -31.46 -36.99
C GLY A 690 -27.82 -29.99 -37.10
N ALA A 691 -28.52 -29.63 -38.18
CA ALA A 691 -29.16 -28.33 -38.34
C ALA A 691 -30.48 -28.27 -37.55
N SER A 692 -30.74 -27.15 -36.86
CA SER A 692 -32.11 -26.76 -36.50
C SER A 692 -32.29 -25.25 -36.71
N LYS A 693 -33.36 -24.92 -37.42
CA LYS A 693 -33.75 -23.61 -37.94
C LYS A 693 -34.96 -23.11 -37.15
N ARG A 694 -34.96 -21.78 -36.89
CA ARG A 694 -36.09 -20.82 -36.81
C ARG A 694 -36.98 -20.81 -35.55
N PRO A 695 -37.77 -19.73 -35.30
CA PRO A 695 -38.00 -18.53 -36.15
C PRO A 695 -37.81 -17.15 -35.48
N LEU A 696 -37.64 -16.14 -36.34
CA LEU A 696 -38.07 -14.76 -36.12
C LEU A 696 -39.61 -14.69 -36.16
N GLU A 697 -40.20 -13.93 -35.25
CA GLU A 697 -41.44 -13.21 -35.51
C GLU A 697 -41.37 -11.77 -34.99
N SER A 698 -41.95 -10.90 -35.80
CA SER A 698 -42.05 -9.45 -35.71
C SER A 698 -43.49 -9.05 -35.42
N THR A 699 -43.70 -8.06 -34.55
CA THR A 699 -44.87 -7.15 -34.54
C THR A 699 -44.43 -5.88 -33.78
N SER A 700 -44.32 -4.68 -34.39
CA SER A 700 -45.37 -3.66 -34.66
C SER A 700 -46.36 -3.50 -33.50
N GLY A 701 -46.63 -2.36 -32.88
CA GLY A 701 -46.35 -0.94 -33.10
C GLY A 701 -47.13 -0.12 -32.04
N LEU A 702 -47.25 1.20 -32.27
CA LEU A 702 -47.98 2.24 -31.48
C LEU A 702 -47.15 2.88 -30.35
N SER A 703 -46.49 4.04 -30.54
CA SER A 703 -47.01 5.43 -30.70
C SER A 703 -47.80 5.95 -29.49
N PHE A 704 -47.24 6.94 -28.76
CA PHE A 704 -47.87 8.23 -28.41
C PHE A 704 -46.88 9.11 -27.61
N LEU A 705 -46.42 10.18 -28.25
CA LEU A 705 -46.10 11.49 -27.64
C LEU A 705 -47.44 12.17 -27.30
N PRO A 706 -47.54 13.11 -26.33
CA PRO A 706 -46.91 14.44 -26.40
C PRO A 706 -46.52 14.96 -24.97
N GLU A 707 -46.10 16.18 -24.64
CA GLU A 707 -46.03 17.47 -25.31
C GLU A 707 -45.10 18.38 -24.49
N THR A 708 -44.51 19.34 -25.18
CA THR A 708 -43.73 20.47 -24.68
C THR A 708 -44.45 21.33 -23.64
N LYS A 709 -43.74 21.86 -22.62
CA LYS A 709 -43.97 23.24 -22.15
C LYS A 709 -42.66 23.97 -21.83
N SER A 710 -42.61 25.19 -22.35
CA SER A 710 -41.52 26.14 -22.36
C SER A 710 -41.65 27.13 -21.19
N LYS A 711 -40.47 27.61 -20.73
CA LYS A 711 -40.14 28.95 -20.21
C LYS A 711 -41.16 29.69 -19.31
N VAL A 712 -40.71 30.07 -18.12
CA VAL A 712 -40.85 31.46 -17.65
C VAL A 712 -39.54 31.93 -16.99
N LYS A 713 -39.02 33.02 -17.53
CA LYS A 713 -37.92 33.85 -17.06
C LYS A 713 -38.61 35.04 -16.35
N GLN A 714 -38.33 35.27 -15.07
CA GLN A 714 -38.74 36.50 -14.40
C GLN A 714 -37.51 37.27 -13.93
N GLN A 715 -37.31 38.42 -14.57
CA GLN A 715 -36.62 39.59 -14.04
C GLN A 715 -37.70 40.63 -13.71
N ARG A 716 -37.64 41.24 -12.52
CA ARG A 716 -37.67 42.70 -12.26
C ARG A 716 -37.69 42.92 -10.73
N ILE A 717 -36.65 43.57 -10.19
CA ILE A 717 -36.63 44.96 -9.67
C ILE A 717 -37.46 45.14 -8.39
N ALA A 718 -36.76 45.17 -7.26
CA ALA A 718 -36.69 46.29 -6.30
C ALA A 718 -35.36 46.18 -5.55
#